data_AF-A0A369XRI2-F1
#
_entry.id   AF-A0A369XRI2-F1
#
_cell.length_a   1.000
_cell.length_b   1.000
_cell.length_c   1.000
_cell.angle_alpha   90.00
_cell.angle_beta   90.00
_cell.angle_gamma   90.00
#
_symmetry.space_group_name_H-M   'P 1'
#
loop_
_entity.id
_entity.type
_entity.pdbx_description
1 polymer ?
#
loop_
_entity_poly.entity_id
_entity_poly.type
_entity_poly.pdbx_seq_one_letter_code
_entity_poly.pdbx_strand_id
1 'polypeptide(L)'
;MRLPATSLAMLRRLAVGLAAGLAAGLAAGLAALVAMPVLATEARPTEAAPVPVAALPVVNPADPGEHLPSQGRSLFEQLFAVRRGASAEIEVPFPFEALLARIDSQLLRDPASLLPPAKRVLIPLGRSLQRTAAAPDYFAYPRVLVAVDSPPVAAGMPLLKDRLYIGYQEQSAVIEIISYNEAAGRFEFQLLKDYRAGSKPRLIYANRSICFACHQNGSPIFSRALWDETNANAKVAATLLASGRSFYGISPDRGVDVPYAIDNASERANGFALTQLLWRAGCGGNSAAAQGCRAGLFAAALRHALSGGQTWTPDARFMQAVDKRLREQARRRWPGGLSAGNPDIPNRNPLQALDSWPADSAARAAVAAVPARFDPLLPRPAGALWRPDAADALRQLLAGLAEFVADSDRRQLDSALARLAPAVTERLSVPCRIDSKVASRWSLRCTAAGGSLLAGTLSMQAGKPSGGRLARLTLPAGTALNGVDLTLLDEATPSGATLLPQVGGLPARTAAGSAIGSIGIRRNAGGGVGVDGADGEVTLEIRHDFSVVQQAIDRLAAGRDAANLFGPMPFPRERLFAALFAELGMPATPACCAAAEHLPPAQLEVAAVAPGQTPSSAGDPLLRSFQPYCAACHQTAETFPPNFLQGSPAEVDARLRHCAPRLYVRLAMADVPPAQRAKTPMPPESMLPAFASDAQAWRSSPVRAALLAQVTQWLRAETGQSPQLETLLAAGYEALRPCLPAH
;
A
#
# COMPACT_ATOMS: atom_id res chain seq x y z
N MET A 1 35.07 21.61 17.92
CA MET A 1 34.90 23.05 17.63
C MET A 1 33.85 23.60 18.59
N ARG A 2 34.27 24.41 19.57
CA ARG A 2 33.43 25.07 20.57
C ARG A 2 33.17 26.50 20.11
N LEU A 3 31.95 27.00 20.24
CA LEU A 3 31.60 28.41 20.06
C LEU A 3 31.05 28.97 21.39
N PRO A 4 31.50 30.15 21.83
CA PRO A 4 31.12 30.76 23.10
C PRO A 4 30.01 31.81 22.98
N ALA A 5 29.57 32.28 24.15
CA ALA A 5 28.43 33.14 24.44
C ALA A 5 28.75 34.65 24.49
N THR A 6 27.78 35.46 24.06
CA THR A 6 27.55 36.90 24.32
C THR A 6 26.08 37.14 23.96
N SER A 7 25.18 37.82 24.66
CA SER A 7 25.16 38.67 25.88
C SER A 7 23.67 38.73 26.29
N LEU A 8 23.26 38.52 27.54
CA LEU A 8 23.26 39.47 28.65
C LEU A 8 22.92 40.93 28.26
N ALA A 9 21.63 41.25 28.08
CA ALA A 9 21.01 42.54 28.43
C ALA A 9 19.52 42.56 28.02
N MET A 10 18.62 42.18 28.92
CA MET A 10 17.24 42.73 29.04
C MET A 10 16.40 42.07 30.14
N LEU A 11 16.98 41.21 30.97
CA LEU A 11 16.38 40.78 32.24
C LEU A 11 16.86 41.69 33.39
N ARG A 12 16.31 42.91 33.41
CA ARG A 12 16.33 43.78 34.57
C ARG A 12 15.09 44.68 34.48
N ARG A 13 14.03 44.26 35.18
CA ARG A 13 12.83 45.00 35.65
C ARG A 13 11.56 44.15 35.53
N LEU A 14 11.59 42.99 36.18
CA LEU A 14 10.43 42.37 36.80
C LEU A 14 10.71 42.45 38.32
N ALA A 15 9.66 42.78 39.09
CA ALA A 15 9.59 42.87 40.55
C ALA A 15 9.78 44.26 41.19
N VAL A 16 8.68 45.04 41.24
CA VAL A 16 8.09 45.78 42.39
C VAL A 16 6.65 46.08 41.96
N GLY A 17 5.53 45.80 42.65
CA GLY A 17 5.20 45.19 43.93
C GLY A 17 3.65 45.17 44.02
N LEU A 18 3.08 44.08 44.53
CA LEU A 18 1.66 43.93 44.86
C LEU A 18 1.31 44.70 46.15
N ALA A 19 0.16 45.41 46.17
CA ALA A 19 -0.72 45.77 47.32
C ALA A 19 -1.65 46.93 46.86
N ALA A 20 -2.90 47.17 47.26
CA ALA A 20 -3.90 46.60 48.17
C ALA A 20 -5.24 47.38 47.95
N GLY A 21 -6.38 46.86 48.43
CA GLY A 21 -7.67 47.56 48.66
C GLY A 21 -8.69 47.46 47.51
N LEU A 22 -9.85 46.79 47.54
CA LEU A 22 -10.98 46.69 48.49
C LEU A 22 -11.70 48.03 48.81
N ALA A 23 -12.96 48.09 48.35
CA ALA A 23 -14.15 48.82 48.87
C ALA A 23 -14.63 50.15 48.23
N ALA A 24 -15.88 50.06 47.74
CA ALA A 24 -17.03 50.98 47.93
C ALA A 24 -17.21 52.28 47.10
N GLY A 25 -18.45 52.45 46.58
CA GLY A 25 -19.02 53.69 46.02
C GLY A 25 -20.00 53.44 44.85
N LEU A 26 -21.18 52.85 45.05
CA LEU A 26 -22.50 53.51 45.19
C LEU A 26 -22.94 54.45 44.04
N ALA A 27 -23.82 53.90 43.20
CA ALA A 27 -25.08 54.42 42.65
C ALA A 27 -25.34 55.93 42.39
N ALA A 28 -25.89 56.14 41.19
CA ALA A 28 -27.01 57.02 40.82
C ALA A 28 -26.76 58.51 40.49
N GLY A 29 -27.19 58.89 39.28
CA GLY A 29 -27.41 60.26 38.84
C GLY A 29 -27.97 60.30 37.40
N LEU A 30 -29.30 60.27 37.26
CA LEU A 30 -30.03 60.55 36.02
C LEU A 30 -29.79 62.00 35.54
N ALA A 31 -29.64 62.22 34.23
CA ALA A 31 -30.57 63.00 33.39
C ALA A 31 -29.95 63.53 32.07
N ALA A 32 -30.83 63.64 31.07
CA ALA A 32 -30.80 64.52 29.89
C ALA A 32 -30.27 63.96 28.55
N LEU A 33 -31.25 63.72 27.67
CA LEU A 33 -31.17 63.62 26.21
C LEU A 33 -30.34 64.75 25.56
N VAL A 34 -29.48 64.39 24.61
CA VAL A 34 -29.35 65.09 23.32
C VAL A 34 -29.09 64.05 22.22
N ALA A 35 -30.02 63.97 21.27
CA ALA A 35 -29.88 63.16 20.06
C ALA A 35 -28.87 63.83 19.11
N MET A 36 -27.86 63.08 18.68
CA MET A 36 -27.02 63.41 17.53
C MET A 36 -27.07 62.22 16.56
N PRO A 37 -27.39 62.42 15.27
CA PRO A 37 -27.48 61.33 14.32
C PRO A 37 -26.08 60.83 13.98
N VAL A 38 -25.75 59.61 14.39
CA VAL A 38 -24.55 58.92 13.94
C VAL A 38 -24.81 58.45 12.52
N LEU A 39 -24.06 59.03 11.57
CA LEU A 39 -23.89 58.47 10.22
C LEU A 39 -23.44 57.02 10.37
N ALA A 40 -24.32 56.09 10.04
CA ALA A 40 -23.99 54.68 9.95
C ALA A 40 -22.97 54.50 8.82
N THR A 41 -21.69 54.43 9.16
CA THR A 41 -20.72 53.73 8.32
C THR A 41 -21.12 52.26 8.34
N GLU A 42 -21.70 51.77 7.25
CA GLU A 42 -21.88 50.35 7.02
C GLU A 42 -20.51 49.67 7.13
N ALA A 43 -20.25 49.05 8.27
CA ALA A 43 -19.18 48.10 8.42
C ALA A 43 -19.52 46.93 7.49
N ARG A 44 -18.82 46.84 6.36
CA ARG A 44 -18.83 45.64 5.52
C ARG A 44 -18.57 44.44 6.44
N PRO A 45 -19.38 43.38 6.37
CA PRO A 45 -19.06 42.16 7.09
C PRO A 45 -17.67 41.72 6.64
N THR A 46 -16.74 41.67 7.59
CA THR A 46 -15.46 40.99 7.39
C THR A 46 -15.81 39.56 7.04
N GLU A 47 -15.54 39.18 5.79
CA GLU A 47 -15.67 37.81 5.30
C GLU A 47 -14.96 36.90 6.31
N ALA A 48 -15.74 36.12 7.06
CA ALA A 48 -15.18 35.12 7.96
C ALA A 48 -14.25 34.24 7.11
N ALA A 49 -12.98 34.13 7.50
CA ALA A 49 -12.04 33.27 6.81
C ALA A 49 -12.69 31.89 6.61
N PRO A 50 -12.70 31.33 5.38
CA PRO A 50 -13.42 30.10 5.11
C PRO A 50 -12.94 29.02 6.09
N VAL A 51 -13.88 28.42 6.82
CA VAL A 51 -13.59 27.28 7.70
C VAL A 51 -12.90 26.23 6.84
N PRO A 52 -11.67 25.79 7.16
CA PRO A 52 -10.95 24.83 6.34
C PRO A 52 -11.75 23.53 6.28
N VAL A 53 -12.21 23.18 5.08
CA VAL A 53 -12.94 21.92 4.85
C VAL A 53 -11.99 20.76 5.10
N ALA A 54 -12.38 19.86 6.02
CA ALA A 54 -11.57 18.70 6.35
C ALA A 54 -11.41 17.76 5.15
N ALA A 55 -10.23 17.15 5.04
CA ALA A 55 -9.98 16.10 4.06
C ALA A 55 -10.85 14.87 4.36
N LEU A 56 -11.31 14.20 3.31
CA LEU A 56 -12.09 12.97 3.44
C LEU A 56 -11.16 11.75 3.41
N PRO A 57 -11.33 10.75 4.28
CA PRO A 57 -10.58 9.52 4.18
C PRO A 57 -10.99 8.75 2.92
N VAL A 58 -10.00 8.22 2.20
CA VAL A 58 -10.25 7.38 1.01
C VAL A 58 -10.97 6.08 1.39
N VAL A 59 -10.60 5.51 2.54
CA VAL A 59 -11.22 4.31 3.13
C VAL A 59 -11.62 4.62 4.55
N ASN A 60 -12.87 4.29 4.91
CA ASN A 60 -13.34 4.34 6.28
C ASN A 60 -13.24 2.95 6.91
N PRO A 61 -12.42 2.71 7.95
CA PRO A 61 -12.31 1.40 8.60
C PRO A 61 -13.64 0.90 9.17
N ALA A 62 -14.52 1.81 9.59
CA ALA A 62 -15.84 1.48 10.12
C ALA A 62 -16.87 1.12 9.04
N ASP A 63 -16.53 1.29 7.75
CA ASP A 63 -17.35 0.87 6.61
C ASP A 63 -16.54 -0.08 5.70
N PRO A 64 -16.46 -1.37 6.05
CA PRO A 64 -15.67 -2.34 5.30
C PRO A 64 -16.26 -2.70 3.92
N GLY A 65 -17.47 -2.26 3.62
CA GLY A 65 -18.25 -2.67 2.46
C GLY A 65 -18.70 -4.14 2.51
N GLU A 66 -19.21 -4.64 1.38
CA GLU A 66 -19.72 -6.02 1.24
C GLU A 66 -18.64 -7.07 1.55
N HIS A 67 -18.96 -8.03 2.42
CA HIS A 67 -18.05 -9.10 2.83
C HIS A 67 -17.58 -10.01 1.69
N LEU A 68 -18.45 -10.24 0.71
CA LEU A 68 -18.16 -11.01 -0.48
C LEU A 68 -17.91 -10.05 -1.66
N PRO A 69 -17.10 -10.45 -2.66
CA PRO A 69 -16.95 -9.68 -3.88
C PRO A 69 -18.27 -9.68 -4.65
N SER A 70 -18.79 -8.49 -4.98
CA SER A 70 -19.93 -8.35 -5.90
C SER A 70 -19.55 -8.58 -7.36
N GLN A 71 -18.25 -8.47 -7.68
CA GLN A 71 -17.74 -8.66 -9.04
C GLN A 71 -16.34 -9.30 -9.01
N GLY A 72 -16.04 -10.11 -10.02
CA GLY A 72 -14.72 -10.67 -10.22
C GLY A 72 -14.29 -11.69 -9.17
N ARG A 73 -13.00 -12.04 -9.23
CA ARG A 73 -12.31 -12.97 -8.33
C ARG A 73 -10.98 -12.38 -7.91
N SER A 74 -10.54 -12.73 -6.72
CA SER A 74 -9.19 -12.41 -6.25
C SER A 74 -8.13 -13.04 -7.16
N LEU A 75 -6.97 -12.39 -7.32
CA LEU A 75 -5.84 -12.95 -8.06
C LEU A 75 -5.36 -14.32 -7.50
N PHE A 76 -5.53 -14.57 -6.20
CA PHE A 76 -5.28 -15.89 -5.61
C PHE A 76 -6.23 -16.94 -6.19
N GLU A 77 -7.54 -16.70 -6.19
CA GLU A 77 -8.50 -17.62 -6.82
C GLU A 77 -8.16 -17.84 -8.30
N GLN A 78 -7.78 -16.79 -9.02
CA GLN A 78 -7.38 -16.92 -10.41
C GLN A 78 -6.19 -17.86 -10.57
N LEU A 79 -5.11 -17.65 -9.79
CA LEU A 79 -3.89 -18.45 -9.89
C LEU A 79 -4.10 -19.96 -9.63
N PHE A 80 -5.04 -20.30 -8.76
CA PHE A 80 -5.29 -21.67 -8.30
C PHE A 80 -6.60 -22.29 -8.81
N ALA A 81 -7.32 -21.62 -9.71
CA ALA A 81 -8.50 -22.20 -10.35
C ALA A 81 -8.08 -23.27 -11.36
N VAL A 82 -8.64 -24.47 -11.22
CA VAL A 82 -8.45 -25.59 -12.14
C VAL A 82 -9.80 -26.01 -12.71
N ARG A 83 -9.87 -26.18 -14.03
CA ARG A 83 -11.10 -26.60 -14.71
C ARG A 83 -11.33 -28.10 -14.55
N ARG A 84 -12.55 -28.49 -14.14
CA ARG A 84 -13.02 -29.87 -14.00
C ARG A 84 -14.30 -30.02 -14.82
N GLY A 85 -14.15 -30.28 -16.11
CA GLY A 85 -15.28 -30.32 -17.05
C GLY A 85 -15.92 -28.93 -17.20
N ALA A 86 -17.22 -28.83 -16.85
CA ALA A 86 -17.99 -27.59 -16.96
C ALA A 86 -17.79 -26.62 -15.78
N SER A 87 -17.28 -27.12 -14.64
CA SER A 87 -17.01 -26.31 -13.45
C SER A 87 -15.51 -26.10 -13.25
N ALA A 88 -15.17 -25.23 -12.30
CA ALA A 88 -13.82 -25.12 -11.76
C ALA A 88 -13.81 -25.32 -10.24
N GLU A 89 -12.67 -25.75 -9.72
CA GLU A 89 -12.40 -25.80 -8.29
C GLU A 89 -11.07 -25.11 -7.98
N ILE A 90 -10.86 -24.79 -6.71
CA ILE A 90 -9.58 -24.28 -6.22
C ILE A 90 -8.69 -25.46 -5.84
N GLU A 91 -7.50 -25.53 -6.43
CA GLU A 91 -6.49 -26.54 -6.13
C GLU A 91 -5.19 -25.86 -5.67
N VAL A 92 -4.93 -25.91 -4.36
CA VAL A 92 -3.72 -25.33 -3.76
C VAL A 92 -2.71 -26.43 -3.45
N PRO A 93 -1.48 -26.37 -3.99
CA PRO A 93 -0.46 -27.39 -3.75
C PRO A 93 -0.09 -27.51 -2.26
N PHE A 94 0.20 -28.73 -1.83
CA PHE A 94 0.76 -29.06 -0.52
C PHE A 94 2.02 -29.92 -0.72
N PRO A 95 3.10 -29.78 0.07
CA PRO A 95 3.25 -28.90 1.24
C PRO A 95 3.47 -27.42 0.87
N PHE A 96 3.67 -26.55 1.87
CA PHE A 96 3.78 -25.09 1.69
C PHE A 96 4.85 -24.69 0.66
N GLU A 97 5.93 -25.45 0.58
CA GLU A 97 7.00 -25.31 -0.41
C GLU A 97 6.50 -25.43 -1.85
N ALA A 98 5.54 -26.33 -2.11
CA ALA A 98 4.93 -26.49 -3.43
C ALA A 98 4.03 -25.30 -3.79
N LEU A 99 3.33 -24.73 -2.80
CA LEU A 99 2.59 -23.49 -2.98
C LEU A 99 3.54 -22.33 -3.32
N LEU A 100 4.64 -22.18 -2.58
CA LEU A 100 5.66 -21.17 -2.85
C LEU A 100 6.26 -21.33 -4.25
N ALA A 101 6.60 -22.55 -4.66
CA ALA A 101 7.14 -22.84 -5.98
C ALA A 101 6.15 -22.47 -7.11
N ARG A 102 4.85 -22.74 -6.90
CA ARG A 102 3.79 -22.38 -7.85
C ARG A 102 3.61 -20.87 -7.99
N ILE A 103 3.75 -20.11 -6.91
CA ILE A 103 3.74 -18.64 -6.94
C ILE A 103 5.00 -18.13 -7.65
N ASP A 104 6.18 -18.59 -7.26
CA ASP A 104 7.45 -18.16 -7.84
C ASP A 104 7.52 -18.43 -9.35
N SER A 105 6.90 -19.51 -9.84
CA SER A 105 6.87 -19.83 -11.28
C SER A 105 6.13 -18.79 -12.12
N GLN A 106 5.36 -17.88 -11.50
CA GLN A 106 4.69 -16.78 -12.18
C GLN A 106 5.53 -15.50 -12.24
N LEU A 107 6.64 -15.46 -11.52
CA LEU A 107 7.38 -14.24 -11.23
C LEU A 107 8.71 -14.21 -11.97
N LEU A 108 9.06 -13.04 -12.48
CA LEU A 108 10.36 -12.79 -13.05
C LEU A 108 11.40 -12.72 -11.92
N ARG A 109 12.45 -13.54 -12.01
CA ARG A 109 13.59 -13.47 -11.11
C ARG A 109 14.51 -12.34 -11.54
N ASP A 110 14.93 -11.50 -10.60
CA ASP A 110 16.00 -10.54 -10.81
C ASP A 110 17.36 -11.25 -10.76
N PRO A 111 18.13 -11.34 -11.87
CA PRO A 111 19.42 -12.01 -11.87
C PRO A 111 20.48 -11.28 -11.04
N ALA A 112 20.29 -9.98 -10.75
CA ALA A 112 21.19 -9.20 -9.90
C ALA A 112 20.88 -9.35 -8.40
N SER A 113 19.73 -9.94 -8.05
CA SER A 113 19.30 -10.13 -6.67
C SER A 113 19.45 -11.58 -6.23
N LEU A 114 20.03 -11.78 -5.03
CA LEU A 114 20.06 -13.09 -4.38
C LEU A 114 18.72 -13.45 -3.71
N LEU A 115 17.76 -12.51 -3.67
CA LEU A 115 16.49 -12.70 -3.01
C LEU A 115 15.51 -13.52 -3.87
N PRO A 116 14.62 -14.32 -3.23
CA PRO A 116 13.52 -14.96 -3.94
C PRO A 116 12.57 -13.90 -4.55
N PRO A 117 11.88 -14.24 -5.66
CA PRO A 117 10.98 -13.31 -6.32
C PRO A 117 9.77 -12.95 -5.45
N ALA A 118 9.25 -13.87 -4.63
CA ALA A 118 8.37 -13.54 -3.52
C ALA A 118 9.20 -13.35 -2.23
N LYS A 119 9.03 -12.22 -1.54
CA LYS A 119 9.73 -11.89 -0.29
C LYS A 119 9.08 -12.62 0.88
N ARG A 120 9.90 -13.23 1.74
CA ARG A 120 9.46 -14.14 2.80
C ARG A 120 10.15 -13.82 4.11
N VAL A 121 9.40 -13.81 5.20
CA VAL A 121 9.96 -13.65 6.56
C VAL A 121 9.31 -14.65 7.52
N LEU A 122 10.06 -15.04 8.54
CA LEU A 122 9.61 -15.87 9.65
C LEU A 122 9.33 -14.96 10.86
N ILE A 123 8.15 -15.10 11.46
CA ILE A 123 7.66 -14.24 12.54
C ILE A 123 7.21 -15.13 13.71
N PRO A 124 8.11 -15.52 14.62
CA PRO A 124 7.76 -16.37 15.77
C PRO A 124 6.84 -15.66 16.77
N LEU A 125 7.12 -14.40 17.07
CA LEU A 125 6.41 -13.61 18.09
C LEU A 125 5.67 -12.43 17.45
N GLY A 126 4.77 -12.73 16.53
CA GLY A 126 4.06 -11.73 15.71
C GLY A 126 2.82 -11.11 16.37
N ARG A 127 2.12 -10.30 15.57
CA ARG A 127 0.93 -9.52 15.99
C ARG A 127 -0.36 -9.91 15.27
N SER A 128 -0.35 -10.99 14.48
CA SER A 128 -1.53 -11.45 13.77
C SER A 128 -2.61 -11.98 14.73
N LEU A 129 -3.80 -12.25 14.19
CA LEU A 129 -4.87 -12.90 14.94
C LEU A 129 -4.40 -14.26 15.49
N GLN A 130 -3.62 -15.00 14.70
CA GLN A 130 -3.09 -16.33 15.03
C GLN A 130 -1.79 -16.32 15.84
N ARG A 131 -1.39 -15.20 16.45
CA ARG A 131 -0.10 -15.04 17.15
C ARG A 131 0.15 -16.05 18.28
N THR A 132 -0.90 -16.63 18.86
CA THR A 132 -0.79 -17.64 19.93
C THR A 132 -1.01 -19.08 19.44
N ALA A 133 -1.23 -19.30 18.14
CA ALA A 133 -1.53 -20.64 17.62
C ALA A 133 -0.36 -21.62 17.80
N ALA A 134 0.87 -21.13 17.79
CA ALA A 134 2.08 -21.92 18.02
C ALA A 134 2.52 -21.96 19.48
N ALA A 135 1.72 -21.47 20.44
CA ALA A 135 2.14 -21.45 21.84
C ALA A 135 2.26 -22.88 22.40
N PRO A 136 3.32 -23.20 23.18
CA PRO A 136 4.45 -22.35 23.57
C PRO A 136 5.66 -22.42 22.61
N ASP A 137 5.55 -23.17 21.52
CA ASP A 137 6.62 -23.53 20.56
C ASP A 137 6.79 -22.52 19.41
N TYR A 138 6.73 -21.23 19.71
CA TYR A 138 6.75 -20.13 18.72
C TYR A 138 7.91 -20.17 17.72
N PHE A 139 9.10 -20.61 18.15
CA PHE A 139 10.31 -20.70 17.32
C PHE A 139 10.45 -22.03 16.57
N ALA A 140 9.74 -23.07 17.01
CA ALA A 140 9.58 -24.27 16.21
C ALA A 140 8.57 -24.01 15.10
N TYR A 141 7.46 -23.33 15.39
CA TYR A 141 6.38 -23.08 14.42
C TYR A 141 6.15 -21.58 14.18
N PRO A 142 7.16 -20.85 13.65
CA PRO A 142 7.00 -19.43 13.37
C PRO A 142 5.96 -19.23 12.26
N ARG A 143 5.22 -18.14 12.36
CA ARG A 143 4.35 -17.73 11.25
C ARG A 143 5.21 -17.33 10.06
N VAL A 144 4.85 -17.77 8.87
CA VAL A 144 5.45 -17.28 7.63
C VAL A 144 4.62 -16.12 7.10
N LEU A 145 5.30 -15.07 6.63
CA LEU A 145 4.69 -14.07 5.77
C LEU A 145 5.37 -14.08 4.40
N VAL A 146 4.56 -14.01 3.35
CA VAL A 146 4.98 -13.89 1.95
C VAL A 146 4.35 -12.64 1.35
N ALA A 147 5.13 -11.84 0.65
CA ALA A 147 4.66 -10.73 -0.18
C ALA A 147 5.28 -10.83 -1.57
N VAL A 148 4.46 -10.63 -2.61
CA VAL A 148 4.95 -10.62 -3.99
C VAL A 148 5.33 -9.20 -4.38
N ASP A 149 6.62 -8.93 -4.58
CA ASP A 149 7.13 -7.62 -5.03
C ASP A 149 7.75 -7.65 -6.43
N SER A 150 7.90 -8.84 -7.01
CA SER A 150 8.51 -9.06 -8.32
C SER A 150 7.47 -9.06 -9.45
N PRO A 151 7.82 -8.59 -10.65
CA PRO A 151 6.91 -8.55 -11.78
C PRO A 151 6.57 -9.93 -12.33
N PRO A 152 5.51 -10.06 -13.16
CA PRO A 152 5.19 -11.32 -13.82
C PRO A 152 6.29 -11.75 -14.81
N VAL A 153 6.46 -13.06 -14.95
CA VAL A 153 7.48 -13.66 -15.83
C VAL A 153 7.20 -13.39 -17.32
N ALA A 154 5.93 -13.29 -17.71
CA ALA A 154 5.51 -13.10 -19.09
C ALA A 154 4.18 -12.33 -19.18
N ALA A 155 3.85 -11.86 -20.38
CA ALA A 155 2.55 -11.24 -20.64
C ALA A 155 1.42 -12.26 -20.49
N GLY A 156 0.24 -11.78 -20.11
CA GLY A 156 -0.92 -12.64 -19.85
C GLY A 156 -0.87 -13.40 -18.53
N MET A 157 0.22 -13.36 -17.76
CA MET A 157 0.29 -13.86 -16.39
C MET A 157 -0.35 -12.89 -15.39
N PRO A 158 -0.85 -13.35 -14.23
CA PRO A 158 -1.52 -12.49 -13.27
C PRO A 158 -0.55 -11.47 -12.66
N LEU A 159 -0.98 -10.21 -12.53
CA LEU A 159 -0.18 -9.15 -11.90
C LEU A 159 -0.19 -9.31 -10.37
N LEU A 160 0.61 -10.23 -9.84
CA LEU A 160 0.67 -10.50 -8.39
C LEU A 160 1.48 -9.46 -7.62
N LYS A 161 2.35 -8.72 -8.31
CA LYS A 161 3.20 -7.67 -7.74
C LYS A 161 2.37 -6.66 -6.95
N ASP A 162 2.74 -6.51 -5.68
CA ASP A 162 2.13 -5.64 -4.67
C ASP A 162 0.64 -5.95 -4.41
N ARG A 163 0.15 -7.11 -4.88
CA ARG A 163 -1.25 -7.49 -4.92
C ARG A 163 -1.56 -8.83 -4.24
N LEU A 164 -0.55 -9.63 -3.91
CA LEU A 164 -0.72 -10.89 -3.21
C LEU A 164 0.18 -10.96 -1.96
N TYR A 165 -0.45 -11.20 -0.82
CA TYR A 165 0.19 -11.37 0.48
C TYR A 165 -0.41 -12.57 1.18
N ILE A 166 0.44 -13.40 1.78
CA ILE A 166 0.05 -14.66 2.39
C ILE A 166 0.69 -14.80 3.77
N GLY A 167 -0.10 -15.17 4.78
CA GLY A 167 0.37 -15.51 6.11
C GLY A 167 0.04 -16.95 6.47
N TYR A 168 1.05 -17.80 6.64
CA TYR A 168 0.86 -19.22 6.97
C TYR A 168 1.24 -19.52 8.42
N GLN A 169 0.38 -20.24 9.13
CA GLN A 169 0.66 -20.78 10.45
C GLN A 169 0.36 -22.29 10.46
N GLU A 170 1.40 -23.10 10.63
CA GLU A 170 1.33 -24.57 10.58
C GLU A 170 0.45 -25.13 11.68
N GLN A 171 0.56 -24.61 12.90
CA GLN A 171 -0.16 -25.14 14.07
C GLN A 171 -1.68 -24.91 14.01
N SER A 172 -2.15 -23.95 13.22
CA SER A 172 -3.58 -23.76 12.94
C SER A 172 -4.04 -24.44 11.66
N ALA A 173 -3.11 -24.93 10.81
CA ALA A 173 -3.39 -25.39 9.46
C ALA A 173 -4.16 -24.35 8.61
N VAL A 174 -3.88 -23.05 8.81
CA VAL A 174 -4.53 -21.94 8.11
C VAL A 174 -3.52 -21.09 7.36
N ILE A 175 -3.90 -20.71 6.14
CA ILE A 175 -3.28 -19.64 5.38
C ILE A 175 -4.24 -18.45 5.32
N GLU A 176 -3.81 -17.30 5.84
CA GLU A 176 -4.48 -16.00 5.64
C GLU A 176 -4.00 -15.38 4.32
N ILE A 177 -4.92 -14.95 3.48
CA ILE A 177 -4.64 -14.44 2.14
C ILE A 177 -5.23 -13.04 2.00
N ILE A 178 -4.40 -12.10 1.55
CA ILE A 178 -4.83 -10.77 1.12
C ILE A 178 -4.48 -10.66 -0.36
N SER A 179 -5.51 -10.67 -1.21
CA SER A 179 -5.33 -10.73 -2.66
C SER A 179 -6.19 -9.68 -3.35
N TYR A 180 -5.60 -8.93 -4.28
CA TYR A 180 -6.32 -7.92 -5.05
C TYR A 180 -7.36 -8.58 -5.97
N ASN A 181 -8.52 -7.94 -6.13
CA ASN A 181 -9.54 -8.27 -7.12
C ASN A 181 -9.67 -7.08 -8.07
N GLU A 182 -9.16 -7.23 -9.29
CA GLU A 182 -9.09 -6.13 -10.26
C GLU A 182 -10.48 -5.63 -10.67
N ALA A 183 -11.44 -6.53 -10.85
CA ALA A 183 -12.81 -6.19 -11.22
C ALA A 183 -13.56 -5.43 -10.10
N ALA A 184 -13.30 -5.75 -8.84
CA ALA A 184 -13.86 -5.02 -7.70
C ALA A 184 -13.04 -3.76 -7.31
N GLY A 185 -11.79 -3.65 -7.76
CA GLY A 185 -10.89 -2.54 -7.44
C GLY A 185 -10.43 -2.49 -6.00
N ARG A 186 -10.39 -3.62 -5.29
CA ARG A 186 -10.07 -3.70 -3.85
C ARG A 186 -9.35 -5.00 -3.50
N PHE A 187 -8.73 -5.04 -2.32
CA PHE A 187 -8.25 -6.31 -1.75
C PHE A 187 -9.39 -7.11 -1.14
N GLU A 188 -9.33 -8.42 -1.36
CA GLU A 188 -10.14 -9.42 -0.69
C GLU A 188 -9.33 -10.11 0.40
N PHE A 189 -10.04 -10.52 1.46
CA PHE A 189 -9.48 -11.23 2.61
C PHE A 189 -10.05 -12.62 2.62
N GLN A 190 -9.18 -13.63 2.60
CA GLN A 190 -9.57 -15.03 2.49
C GLN A 190 -8.79 -15.89 3.48
N LEU A 191 -9.35 -17.05 3.81
CA LEU A 191 -8.71 -18.08 4.62
C LEU A 191 -8.69 -19.38 3.82
N LEU A 192 -7.53 -19.99 3.69
CA LEU A 192 -7.41 -21.38 3.26
C LEU A 192 -7.25 -22.24 4.52
N LYS A 193 -8.31 -22.98 4.86
CA LYS A 193 -8.36 -23.84 6.04
C LYS A 193 -7.97 -25.27 5.66
N ASP A 194 -7.72 -26.08 6.68
CA ASP A 194 -7.39 -27.50 6.54
C ASP A 194 -6.12 -27.72 5.69
N TYR A 195 -5.19 -26.76 5.71
CA TYR A 195 -3.93 -26.81 4.97
C TYR A 195 -2.87 -27.62 5.74
N ARG A 196 -3.02 -28.94 5.72
CA ARG A 196 -2.14 -29.93 6.37
C ARG A 196 -2.16 -31.25 5.61
N ALA A 197 -1.19 -32.12 5.91
CA ALA A 197 -1.08 -33.43 5.29
C ALA A 197 -2.38 -34.25 5.43
N GLY A 198 -2.78 -34.92 4.35
CA GLY A 198 -3.98 -35.78 4.32
C GLY A 198 -5.33 -35.07 4.36
N SER A 199 -5.36 -33.73 4.35
CA SER A 199 -6.60 -32.93 4.32
C SER A 199 -6.82 -32.29 2.93
N LYS A 200 -8.07 -31.96 2.60
CA LYS A 200 -8.39 -31.14 1.40
C LYS A 200 -8.52 -29.68 1.83
N PRO A 201 -7.62 -28.78 1.39
CA PRO A 201 -7.73 -27.37 1.74
C PRO A 201 -9.04 -26.75 1.27
N ARG A 202 -9.63 -25.86 2.07
CA ARG A 202 -10.87 -25.15 1.73
C ARG A 202 -10.67 -23.65 1.76
N LEU A 203 -10.93 -23.00 0.63
CA LEU A 203 -10.85 -21.54 0.52
C LEU A 203 -12.20 -20.92 0.88
N ILE A 204 -12.20 -19.99 1.83
CA ILE A 204 -13.37 -19.21 2.24
C ILE A 204 -13.02 -17.72 2.27
N TYR A 205 -14.03 -16.86 2.16
CA TYR A 205 -13.86 -15.44 2.39
C TYR A 205 -13.96 -15.10 3.88
N ALA A 206 -13.15 -14.16 4.34
CA ALA A 206 -13.17 -13.67 5.71
C ALA A 206 -14.22 -12.56 5.88
N ASN A 207 -14.80 -12.47 7.08
CA ASN A 207 -15.65 -11.33 7.42
C ASN A 207 -14.81 -10.04 7.45
N ARG A 208 -15.03 -9.16 6.47
CA ARG A 208 -14.28 -7.90 6.32
C ARG A 208 -14.33 -7.00 7.55
N SER A 209 -15.38 -7.04 8.39
CA SER A 209 -15.42 -6.28 9.65
C SER A 209 -14.29 -6.69 10.61
N ILE A 210 -13.96 -7.99 10.67
CA ILE A 210 -12.83 -8.50 11.44
C ILE A 210 -11.51 -7.99 10.84
N CYS A 211 -11.38 -8.06 9.51
CA CYS A 211 -10.16 -7.68 8.83
C CYS A 211 -9.88 -6.18 8.95
N PHE A 212 -10.88 -5.32 8.78
CA PHE A 212 -10.75 -3.85 8.77
C PHE A 212 -10.40 -3.26 10.15
N ALA A 213 -10.69 -3.97 11.24
CA ALA A 213 -10.25 -3.59 12.57
C ALA A 213 -8.71 -3.42 12.63
N CYS A 214 -7.97 -4.31 11.95
CA CYS A 214 -6.52 -4.20 11.77
C CYS A 214 -6.19 -3.47 10.45
N HIS A 215 -6.70 -3.93 9.32
CA HIS A 215 -6.44 -3.42 7.96
C HIS A 215 -7.30 -2.19 7.64
N GLN A 216 -7.13 -1.11 8.40
CA GLN A 216 -7.95 0.11 8.36
C GLN A 216 -8.01 0.82 6.99
N ASN A 217 -7.11 0.52 6.06
CA ASN A 217 -7.15 1.02 4.67
C ASN A 217 -7.66 -0.04 3.66
N GLY A 218 -8.24 -1.14 4.15
CA GLY A 218 -8.71 -2.26 3.33
C GLY A 218 -7.61 -2.92 2.50
N SER A 219 -6.36 -2.86 2.97
CA SER A 219 -5.14 -3.28 2.27
C SER A 219 -4.12 -3.86 3.28
N PRO A 220 -3.04 -4.55 2.85
CA PRO A 220 -2.02 -5.11 3.75
C PRO A 220 -1.41 -4.06 4.70
N ILE A 221 -1.00 -4.50 5.90
CA ILE A 221 -0.35 -3.66 6.91
C ILE A 221 0.85 -4.40 7.47
N PHE A 222 1.97 -3.71 7.69
CA PHE A 222 3.18 -4.34 8.23
C PHE A 222 3.97 -3.35 9.09
N SER A 223 4.95 -3.90 9.82
CA SER A 223 5.88 -3.09 10.58
C SER A 223 6.74 -2.26 9.65
N ARG A 224 7.05 -1.04 10.06
CA ARG A 224 8.10 -0.24 9.42
C ARG A 224 9.42 -1.01 9.33
N ALA A 225 10.25 -0.59 8.39
CA ALA A 225 11.62 -1.05 8.16
C ALA A 225 12.42 -1.35 9.44
N LEU A 226 13.36 -2.30 9.32
CA LEU A 226 13.94 -3.17 10.36
C LEU A 226 13.08 -4.40 10.66
N TRP A 227 11.85 -4.18 11.13
CA TRP A 227 10.89 -5.22 11.51
C TRP A 227 11.49 -6.32 12.41
N ASP A 228 11.78 -5.96 13.65
CA ASP A 228 12.52 -6.78 14.62
C ASP A 228 11.79 -8.05 15.11
N GLU A 229 10.52 -8.21 14.75
CA GLU A 229 9.76 -9.45 15.01
C GLU A 229 10.10 -10.55 14.01
N THR A 230 10.82 -10.22 12.94
CA THR A 230 11.19 -11.14 11.87
C THR A 230 12.59 -11.73 12.09
N ASN A 231 12.91 -12.74 11.28
CA ASN A 231 14.27 -13.29 11.18
C ASN A 231 15.31 -12.36 10.53
N ALA A 232 14.99 -11.09 10.26
CA ALA A 232 16.00 -10.06 10.01
C ALA A 232 16.68 -9.59 11.31
N ASN A 233 16.07 -9.85 12.48
CA ASN A 233 16.68 -9.62 13.77
C ASN A 233 17.62 -10.79 14.14
N ALA A 234 18.88 -10.48 14.45
CA ALA A 234 19.90 -11.50 14.73
C ALA A 234 19.54 -12.43 15.91
N LYS A 235 18.89 -11.93 16.98
CA LYS A 235 18.45 -12.78 18.10
C LYS A 235 17.32 -13.72 17.69
N VAL A 236 16.40 -13.24 16.85
CA VAL A 236 15.32 -14.07 16.29
C VAL A 236 15.90 -15.16 15.39
N ALA A 237 16.80 -14.80 14.47
CA ALA A 237 17.47 -15.74 13.57
C ALA A 237 18.26 -16.82 14.35
N ALA A 238 19.06 -16.42 15.34
CA ALA A 238 19.82 -17.36 16.17
C ALA A 238 18.91 -18.34 16.93
N THR A 239 17.77 -17.86 17.46
CA THR A 239 16.81 -18.72 18.17
C THR A 239 16.08 -19.67 17.21
N LEU A 240 15.78 -19.22 15.98
CA LEU A 240 15.22 -20.08 14.93
C LEU A 240 16.22 -21.17 14.50
N LEU A 241 17.49 -20.82 14.30
CA LEU A 241 18.55 -21.78 13.97
C LEU A 241 18.70 -22.85 15.06
N ALA A 242 18.61 -22.46 16.33
CA ALA A 242 18.70 -23.38 17.46
C ALA A 242 17.55 -24.41 17.50
N SER A 243 16.43 -24.19 16.80
CA SER A 243 15.34 -25.17 16.73
C SER A 243 15.59 -26.30 15.72
N GLY A 244 16.58 -26.15 14.81
CA GLY A 244 16.99 -27.17 13.85
C GLY A 244 15.99 -27.48 12.73
N ARG A 245 14.95 -26.65 12.53
CA ARG A 245 13.94 -26.86 11.47
C ARG A 245 14.35 -26.27 10.12
N SER A 246 13.70 -26.75 9.05
CA SER A 246 13.93 -26.32 7.66
C SER A 246 13.03 -25.17 7.18
N PHE A 247 12.01 -24.80 7.98
CA PHE A 247 11.09 -23.66 7.75
C PHE A 247 10.61 -23.50 6.30
N TYR A 248 10.16 -24.59 5.69
CA TYR A 248 9.64 -24.59 4.32
C TYR A 248 10.64 -24.08 3.27
N GLY A 249 11.93 -24.35 3.49
CA GLY A 249 13.02 -23.87 2.63
C GLY A 249 13.31 -22.37 2.79
N ILE A 250 12.78 -21.71 3.82
CA ILE A 250 13.08 -20.31 4.13
C ILE A 250 14.27 -20.26 5.08
N SER A 251 15.37 -19.66 4.61
CA SER A 251 16.57 -19.44 5.44
C SER A 251 16.25 -18.59 6.68
N PRO A 252 16.60 -19.05 7.90
CA PRO A 252 16.57 -18.24 9.10
C PRO A 252 17.50 -17.02 9.00
N ASP A 253 18.68 -17.19 8.41
CA ASP A 253 19.63 -16.09 8.21
C ASP A 253 19.18 -15.16 7.10
N ARG A 254 18.99 -13.88 7.43
CA ARG A 254 18.42 -12.85 6.55
C ARG A 254 18.79 -11.43 6.99
N GLY A 255 18.94 -10.54 6.01
CA GLY A 255 19.12 -9.10 6.23
C GLY A 255 17.80 -8.32 6.29
N VAL A 256 17.92 -7.01 6.51
CA VAL A 256 16.78 -6.07 6.57
C VAL A 256 16.20 -5.70 5.20
N ASP A 257 16.85 -6.13 4.13
CA ASP A 257 16.48 -5.89 2.74
C ASP A 257 15.11 -6.48 2.38
N VAL A 258 14.78 -7.66 2.91
CA VAL A 258 13.50 -8.31 2.64
C VAL A 258 12.35 -7.64 3.40
N PRO A 259 12.40 -7.41 4.73
CA PRO A 259 11.42 -6.57 5.39
C PRO A 259 11.21 -5.22 4.71
N TYR A 260 12.29 -4.56 4.27
CA TYR A 260 12.20 -3.30 3.54
C TYR A 260 11.47 -3.42 2.20
N ALA A 261 11.71 -4.51 1.46
CA ALA A 261 10.98 -4.78 0.22
C ALA A 261 9.47 -5.02 0.47
N ILE A 262 9.12 -5.71 1.57
CA ILE A 262 7.72 -5.92 1.98
C ILE A 262 7.06 -4.60 2.39
N ASP A 263 7.77 -3.75 3.13
CA ASP A 263 7.32 -2.41 3.55
C ASP A 263 6.95 -1.57 2.31
N ASN A 264 7.89 -1.43 1.37
CA ASN A 264 7.68 -0.73 0.10
C ASN A 264 6.52 -1.30 -0.73
N ALA A 265 6.37 -2.63 -0.76
CA ALA A 265 5.26 -3.28 -1.46
C ALA A 265 3.92 -2.91 -0.82
N SER A 266 3.86 -2.89 0.50
CA SER A 266 2.65 -2.53 1.23
C SER A 266 2.29 -1.05 1.10
N GLU A 267 3.27 -0.14 1.05
CA GLU A 267 3.04 1.27 0.74
C GLU A 267 2.37 1.44 -0.63
N ARG A 268 2.91 0.79 -1.68
CA ARG A 268 2.32 0.83 -3.03
C ARG A 268 0.91 0.24 -3.05
N ALA A 269 0.70 -0.91 -2.41
CA ALA A 269 -0.61 -1.55 -2.29
C ALA A 269 -1.66 -0.63 -1.67
N ASN A 270 -1.28 0.13 -0.64
CA ASN A 270 -2.18 1.04 0.06
C ASN A 270 -2.52 2.30 -0.76
N GLY A 271 -1.74 2.63 -1.79
CA GLY A 271 -2.04 3.68 -2.77
C GLY A 271 -3.14 3.30 -3.78
N PHE A 272 -3.49 2.02 -3.92
CA PHE A 272 -4.48 1.57 -4.91
C PHE A 272 -5.89 2.10 -4.64
N ALA A 273 -6.29 2.21 -3.38
CA ALA A 273 -7.61 2.75 -3.03
C ALA A 273 -7.78 4.21 -3.51
N LEU A 274 -6.75 5.04 -3.32
CA LEU A 274 -6.74 6.43 -3.78
C LEU A 274 -6.76 6.48 -5.32
N THR A 275 -5.91 5.69 -5.96
CA THR A 275 -5.82 5.62 -7.43
C THR A 275 -7.16 5.20 -8.04
N GLN A 276 -7.79 4.16 -7.50
CA GLN A 276 -9.09 3.66 -7.98
C GLN A 276 -10.21 4.69 -7.76
N LEU A 277 -10.22 5.40 -6.64
CA LEU A 277 -11.20 6.46 -6.38
C LEU A 277 -11.03 7.61 -7.38
N LEU A 278 -9.80 8.06 -7.62
CA LEU A 278 -9.50 9.11 -8.59
C LEU A 278 -9.82 8.68 -10.03
N TRP A 279 -9.52 7.45 -10.42
CA TRP A 279 -9.90 6.90 -11.73
C TRP A 279 -11.42 6.90 -11.92
N ARG A 280 -12.17 6.31 -10.98
CA ARG A 280 -13.63 6.15 -11.08
C ARG A 280 -14.35 7.49 -11.09
N ALA A 281 -13.99 8.38 -10.15
CA ALA A 281 -14.77 9.57 -9.83
C ALA A 281 -14.11 10.88 -10.28
N GLY A 282 -12.78 10.93 -10.45
CA GLY A 282 -12.02 12.16 -10.72
C GLY A 282 -12.35 12.80 -12.07
N CYS A 283 -12.69 12.01 -13.09
CA CYS A 283 -13.15 12.54 -14.38
C CYS A 283 -14.68 12.80 -14.45
N GLY A 284 -15.42 12.55 -13.37
CA GLY A 284 -16.89 12.68 -13.32
C GLY A 284 -17.63 11.37 -13.58
N GLY A 285 -18.84 11.44 -14.14
CA GLY A 285 -19.71 10.28 -14.43
C GLY A 285 -19.33 9.51 -15.69
N ASN A 286 -20.33 9.10 -16.49
CA ASN A 286 -20.15 8.30 -17.71
C ASN A 286 -20.35 9.08 -19.02
N SER A 287 -20.22 10.41 -19.02
CA SER A 287 -20.34 11.19 -20.26
C SER A 287 -19.13 10.96 -21.17
N ALA A 288 -19.28 11.21 -22.48
CA ALA A 288 -18.17 11.12 -23.44
C ALA A 288 -16.94 11.95 -23.01
N ALA A 289 -17.15 13.14 -22.45
CA ALA A 289 -16.07 13.96 -21.90
C ALA A 289 -15.38 13.31 -20.68
N ALA A 290 -16.12 12.60 -19.82
CA ALA A 290 -15.55 11.87 -18.69
C ALA A 290 -14.77 10.62 -19.16
N GLN A 291 -15.25 9.96 -20.20
CA GLN A 291 -14.56 8.82 -20.84
C GLN A 291 -13.28 9.30 -21.52
N GLY A 292 -13.33 10.39 -22.30
CA GLY A 292 -12.15 11.00 -22.91
C GLY A 292 -11.10 11.44 -21.90
N CYS A 293 -11.52 11.97 -20.73
CA CYS A 293 -10.62 12.28 -19.63
C CYS A 293 -9.90 11.02 -19.09
N ARG A 294 -10.61 9.90 -18.88
CA ARG A 294 -10.00 8.64 -18.43
C ARG A 294 -9.10 8.01 -19.50
N ALA A 295 -9.48 8.10 -20.77
CA ALA A 295 -8.62 7.69 -21.88
C ALA A 295 -7.32 8.49 -21.93
N GLY A 296 -7.39 9.82 -21.71
CA GLY A 296 -6.23 10.67 -21.57
C GLY A 296 -5.35 10.33 -20.37
N LEU A 297 -5.95 10.00 -19.22
CA LEU A 297 -5.22 9.50 -18.05
C LEU A 297 -4.53 8.16 -18.33
N PHE A 298 -5.19 7.23 -19.02
CA PHE A 298 -4.60 5.96 -19.41
C PHE A 298 -3.40 6.14 -20.34
N ALA A 299 -3.53 6.99 -21.37
CA ALA A 299 -2.41 7.33 -22.26
C ALA A 299 -1.24 7.95 -21.48
N ALA A 300 -1.53 8.89 -20.58
CA ALA A 300 -0.49 9.52 -19.75
C ALA A 300 0.17 8.53 -18.77
N ALA A 301 -0.57 7.57 -18.22
CA ALA A 301 -0.02 6.51 -17.37
C ALA A 301 0.90 5.56 -18.16
N LEU A 302 0.53 5.17 -19.39
CA LEU A 302 1.39 4.39 -20.28
C LEU A 302 2.67 5.16 -20.64
N ARG A 303 2.54 6.46 -20.96
CA ARG A 303 3.70 7.33 -21.19
C ARG A 303 4.62 7.36 -19.98
N HIS A 304 4.06 7.51 -18.78
CA HIS A 304 4.82 7.52 -17.53
C HIS A 304 5.56 6.18 -17.30
N ALA A 305 4.88 5.05 -17.50
CA ALA A 305 5.46 3.72 -17.34
C ALA A 305 6.58 3.43 -18.36
N LEU A 306 6.37 3.79 -19.63
CA LEU A 306 7.35 3.61 -20.72
C LEU A 306 8.56 4.52 -20.56
N SER A 307 8.38 5.74 -20.07
CA SER A 307 9.46 6.71 -19.87
C SER A 307 10.19 6.56 -18.54
N GLY A 308 9.94 5.49 -17.76
CA GLY A 308 10.61 5.26 -16.49
C GLY A 308 10.28 6.33 -15.42
N GLY A 309 9.06 6.86 -15.46
CA GLY A 309 8.56 7.82 -14.47
C GLY A 309 9.00 9.27 -14.69
N GLN A 310 9.56 9.59 -15.86
CA GLN A 310 9.99 10.95 -16.18
C GLN A 310 8.84 11.97 -16.13
N THR A 311 9.22 13.23 -15.92
CA THR A 311 8.26 14.35 -15.93
C THR A 311 8.05 14.81 -17.37
N TRP A 312 6.83 14.69 -17.87
CA TRP A 312 6.47 15.23 -19.18
C TRP A 312 5.70 16.54 -19.02
N THR A 313 5.90 17.46 -19.96
CA THR A 313 5.15 18.72 -20.07
C THR A 313 3.88 18.52 -20.90
N PRO A 314 2.67 18.61 -20.31
CA PRO A 314 1.44 18.40 -21.05
C PRO A 314 1.16 19.47 -22.10
N ASP A 315 0.55 19.05 -23.21
CA ASP A 315 0.06 19.95 -24.23
C ASP A 315 -1.29 20.58 -23.85
N ALA A 316 -1.71 21.60 -24.61
CA ALA A 316 -2.96 22.31 -24.35
C ALA A 316 -4.21 21.40 -24.40
N ARG A 317 -4.20 20.36 -25.26
CA ARG A 317 -5.32 19.42 -25.39
C ARG A 317 -5.47 18.60 -24.11
N PHE A 318 -4.38 18.06 -23.58
CA PHE A 318 -4.38 17.33 -22.31
C PHE A 318 -4.76 18.23 -21.14
N MET A 319 -4.19 19.44 -21.07
CA MET A 319 -4.52 20.40 -20.01
C MET A 319 -6.02 20.70 -19.96
N GLN A 320 -6.65 20.88 -21.13
CA GLN A 320 -8.08 21.17 -21.21
C GLN A 320 -8.97 19.94 -20.97
N ALA A 321 -8.66 18.80 -21.59
CA ALA A 321 -9.54 17.63 -21.57
C ALA A 321 -9.40 16.78 -20.29
N VAL A 322 -8.21 16.80 -19.67
CA VAL A 322 -7.86 15.95 -18.52
C VAL A 322 -7.63 16.77 -17.27
N ASP A 323 -6.58 17.61 -17.23
CA ASP A 323 -6.16 18.29 -15.99
C ASP A 323 -7.24 19.24 -15.45
N LYS A 324 -7.76 20.14 -16.30
CA LYS A 324 -8.83 21.08 -15.93
C LYS A 324 -10.06 20.35 -15.41
N ARG A 325 -10.53 19.33 -16.13
CA ARG A 325 -11.71 18.54 -15.76
C ARG A 325 -11.50 17.81 -14.44
N LEU A 326 -10.34 17.16 -14.25
CA LEU A 326 -9.98 16.47 -13.02
C LEU A 326 -10.01 17.42 -11.83
N ARG A 327 -9.41 18.61 -11.95
CA ARG A 327 -9.41 19.64 -10.90
C ARG A 327 -10.81 20.13 -10.58
N GLU A 328 -11.63 20.43 -11.59
CA GLU A 328 -13.01 20.89 -11.39
C GLU A 328 -13.87 19.84 -10.66
N GLN A 329 -13.81 18.58 -11.10
CA GLN A 329 -14.58 17.51 -10.45
C GLN A 329 -14.06 17.20 -9.05
N ALA A 330 -12.74 17.22 -8.85
CA ALA A 330 -12.14 16.97 -7.55
C ALA A 330 -12.43 18.11 -6.56
N ARG A 331 -12.39 19.39 -6.97
CA ARG A 331 -12.80 20.52 -6.11
C ARG A 331 -14.26 20.41 -5.70
N ARG A 332 -15.13 19.95 -6.60
CA ARG A 332 -16.55 19.74 -6.30
C ARG A 332 -16.78 18.59 -5.32
N ARG A 333 -16.07 17.47 -5.49
CA ARG A 333 -16.30 16.23 -4.71
C ARG A 333 -15.53 16.19 -3.40
N TRP A 334 -14.31 16.71 -3.41
CA TRP A 334 -13.33 16.60 -2.33
C TRP A 334 -12.62 17.95 -2.09
N PRO A 335 -13.36 19.02 -1.72
CA PRO A 335 -12.78 20.35 -1.53
C PRO A 335 -11.67 20.39 -0.46
N GLY A 336 -11.74 19.53 0.57
CA GLY A 336 -10.68 19.37 1.58
C GLY A 336 -9.53 18.45 1.17
N GLY A 337 -9.62 17.80 0.01
CA GLY A 337 -8.71 16.73 -0.42
C GLY A 337 -9.08 15.34 0.10
N LEU A 338 -8.21 14.38 -0.16
CA LEU A 338 -8.36 12.97 0.18
C LEU A 338 -7.15 12.49 1.00
N SER A 339 -7.40 11.89 2.17
CA SER A 339 -6.34 11.27 2.98
C SER A 339 -6.25 9.77 2.71
N ALA A 340 -5.07 9.31 2.30
CA ALA A 340 -4.78 7.88 2.19
C ALA A 340 -4.67 7.24 3.59
N GLY A 341 -4.99 5.96 3.71
CA GLY A 341 -4.73 5.22 4.94
C GLY A 341 -3.24 4.92 5.13
N ASN A 342 -2.78 4.91 6.38
CA ASN A 342 -1.42 4.57 6.74
C ASN A 342 -1.29 3.03 6.91
N PRO A 343 -0.39 2.35 6.18
CA PRO A 343 -0.16 0.91 6.32
C PRO A 343 0.71 0.52 7.52
N ASP A 344 1.45 1.47 8.09
CA ASP A 344 2.51 1.20 9.04
C ASP A 344 1.98 0.87 10.43
N ILE A 345 2.58 -0.14 11.05
CA ILE A 345 2.54 -0.33 12.49
C ILE A 345 3.95 -0.12 13.09
N PRO A 346 4.06 0.33 14.36
CA PRO A 346 5.37 0.59 14.96
C PRO A 346 6.24 -0.66 15.03
N ASN A 347 7.56 -0.51 14.87
CA ASN A 347 8.51 -1.61 15.04
C ASN A 347 8.54 -2.10 16.49
N ARG A 348 8.49 -3.41 16.69
CA ARG A 348 8.55 -4.08 17.99
C ARG A 348 9.70 -5.06 17.99
N ASN A 349 10.58 -4.97 18.98
CA ASN A 349 11.59 -6.00 19.23
C ASN A 349 11.16 -6.86 20.43
N PRO A 350 10.64 -8.08 20.20
CA PRO A 350 10.15 -8.93 21.28
C PRO A 350 11.26 -9.47 22.19
N LEU A 351 12.51 -9.48 21.73
CA LEU A 351 13.66 -10.05 22.45
C LEU A 351 14.61 -8.96 22.99
N GLN A 352 14.19 -7.69 22.99
CA GLN A 352 15.06 -6.56 23.35
C GLN A 352 15.70 -6.73 24.73
N ALA A 353 14.91 -7.15 25.72
CA ALA A 353 15.33 -7.29 27.12
C ALA A 353 15.75 -8.72 27.51
N LEU A 354 15.92 -9.61 26.54
CA LEU A 354 16.25 -11.02 26.79
C LEU A 354 17.66 -11.35 26.32
N ASP A 355 18.39 -12.08 27.15
CA ASP A 355 19.68 -12.69 26.78
C ASP A 355 19.47 -13.99 26.00
N SER A 356 18.51 -14.82 26.43
CA SER A 356 18.13 -16.07 25.77
C SER A 356 16.62 -16.31 25.83
N TRP A 357 16.12 -17.18 24.95
CA TRP A 357 14.73 -17.61 24.98
C TRP A 357 14.42 -18.39 26.28
N PRO A 358 13.35 -18.07 27.03
CA PRO A 358 13.09 -18.72 28.32
C PRO A 358 12.82 -20.23 28.18
N ALA A 359 13.22 -21.01 29.19
CA ALA A 359 12.87 -22.43 29.28
C ALA A 359 11.40 -22.63 29.73
N ASP A 360 10.95 -21.80 30.68
CA ASP A 360 9.60 -21.86 31.27
C ASP A 360 8.51 -21.34 30.32
N SER A 361 7.39 -22.07 30.22
CA SER A 361 6.30 -21.74 29.31
C SER A 361 5.52 -20.48 29.69
N ALA A 362 5.39 -20.19 31.00
CA ALA A 362 4.71 -18.98 31.46
C ALA A 362 5.52 -17.73 31.12
N ALA A 363 6.85 -17.77 31.31
CA ALA A 363 7.75 -16.72 30.87
C ALA A 363 7.71 -16.50 29.35
N ARG A 364 7.62 -17.58 28.55
CA ARG A 364 7.43 -17.47 27.09
C ARG A 364 6.12 -16.76 26.73
N ALA A 365 5.02 -17.09 27.40
CA ALA A 365 3.72 -16.45 27.18
C ALA A 365 3.75 -14.95 27.52
N ALA A 366 4.45 -14.57 28.60
CA ALA A 366 4.63 -13.17 28.97
C ALA A 366 5.40 -12.38 27.90
N VAL A 367 6.46 -12.96 27.33
CA VAL A 367 7.24 -12.34 26.23
C VAL A 367 6.42 -12.24 24.93
N ALA A 368 5.58 -13.22 24.66
CA ALA A 368 4.68 -13.21 23.50
C ALA A 368 3.59 -12.13 23.60
N ALA A 369 3.41 -11.51 24.77
CA ALA A 369 2.44 -10.46 24.95
C ALA A 369 2.72 -9.25 24.04
N VAL A 370 1.65 -8.69 23.47
CA VAL A 370 1.72 -7.51 22.60
C VAL A 370 1.16 -6.30 23.36
N PRO A 371 2.01 -5.36 23.82
CA PRO A 371 1.56 -4.14 24.48
C PRO A 371 0.65 -3.29 23.57
N ALA A 372 -0.26 -2.50 24.17
CA ALA A 372 -1.21 -1.67 23.42
C ALA A 372 -0.55 -0.82 22.33
N ARG A 373 0.59 -0.17 22.62
CA ARG A 373 1.33 0.69 21.67
C ARG A 373 1.80 -0.02 20.40
N PHE A 374 1.84 -1.35 20.39
CA PHE A 374 2.22 -2.17 19.25
C PHE A 374 1.05 -2.97 18.66
N ASP A 375 -0.15 -2.85 19.24
CA ASP A 375 -1.34 -3.58 18.82
C ASP A 375 -1.86 -3.02 17.47
N PRO A 376 -2.04 -3.86 16.42
CA PRO A 376 -2.53 -3.42 15.11
C PRO A 376 -3.93 -2.80 15.13
N LEU A 377 -4.68 -2.98 16.22
CA LEU A 377 -6.01 -2.41 16.44
C LEU A 377 -6.00 -0.91 16.80
N LEU A 378 -4.83 -0.34 17.13
CA LEU A 378 -4.76 1.09 17.40
C LEU A 378 -5.14 1.89 16.15
N PRO A 379 -5.98 2.94 16.29
CA PRO A 379 -6.22 3.89 15.20
C PRO A 379 -4.90 4.44 14.67
N ARG A 380 -4.73 4.39 13.35
CA ARG A 380 -3.53 4.95 12.71
C ARG A 380 -3.76 6.41 12.31
N PRO A 381 -2.73 7.26 12.39
CA PRO A 381 -2.84 8.60 11.86
C PRO A 381 -3.13 8.54 10.35
N ALA A 382 -3.82 9.56 9.85
CA ALA A 382 -4.04 9.72 8.41
C ALA A 382 -2.69 9.72 7.67
N GLY A 383 -2.65 9.04 6.53
CA GLY A 383 -1.49 9.02 5.65
C GLY A 383 -1.38 10.27 4.79
N ALA A 384 -0.73 10.13 3.63
CA ALA A 384 -0.50 11.23 2.71
C ALA A 384 -1.83 11.89 2.27
N LEU A 385 -1.82 13.23 2.21
CA LEU A 385 -2.94 14.04 1.77
C LEU A 385 -2.80 14.37 0.28
N TRP A 386 -3.76 13.94 -0.52
CA TRP A 386 -3.90 14.35 -1.91
C TRP A 386 -4.83 15.56 -2.01
N ARG A 387 -4.40 16.63 -2.69
CA ARG A 387 -5.22 17.81 -2.97
C ARG A 387 -5.28 18.07 -4.46
N PRO A 388 -6.45 18.44 -5.01
CA PRO A 388 -6.57 18.70 -6.45
C PRO A 388 -5.68 19.84 -6.95
N ASP A 389 -5.38 20.80 -6.08
CA ASP A 389 -4.60 22.00 -6.42
C ASP A 389 -3.11 21.88 -6.08
N ALA A 390 -2.68 20.74 -5.51
CA ALA A 390 -1.25 20.50 -5.32
C ALA A 390 -0.53 20.42 -6.68
N ALA A 391 0.69 20.96 -6.74
CA ALA A 391 1.48 21.02 -7.97
C ALA A 391 1.76 19.63 -8.55
N ASP A 392 1.84 18.61 -7.70
CA ASP A 392 2.13 17.22 -8.03
C ASP A 392 0.90 16.30 -8.05
N ALA A 393 -0.31 16.82 -7.83
CA ALA A 393 -1.54 16.03 -7.73
C ALA A 393 -1.77 15.10 -8.92
N LEU A 394 -1.60 15.64 -10.14
CA LEU A 394 -1.71 14.88 -11.39
C LEU A 394 -0.59 13.84 -11.49
N ARG A 395 0.64 14.20 -11.13
CA ARG A 395 1.78 13.28 -11.18
C ARG A 395 1.58 12.09 -10.26
N GLN A 396 1.10 12.32 -9.02
CA GLN A 396 0.79 11.26 -8.08
C GLN A 396 -0.27 10.29 -8.65
N LEU A 397 -1.31 10.81 -9.31
CA LEU A 397 -2.31 9.99 -9.98
C LEU A 397 -1.72 9.19 -11.15
N LEU A 398 -0.90 9.80 -11.99
CA LEU A 398 -0.28 9.11 -13.13
C LEU A 398 0.68 8.01 -12.67
N ALA A 399 1.46 8.26 -11.60
CA ALA A 399 2.31 7.25 -10.98
C ALA A 399 1.47 6.09 -10.43
N GLY A 400 0.40 6.39 -9.69
CA GLY A 400 -0.50 5.36 -9.16
C GLY A 400 -1.19 4.52 -10.25
N LEU A 401 -1.59 5.14 -11.37
CA LEU A 401 -2.14 4.41 -12.52
C LEU A 401 -1.07 3.58 -13.24
N ALA A 402 0.18 4.06 -13.29
CA ALA A 402 1.28 3.33 -13.88
C ALA A 402 1.63 2.03 -13.12
N GLU A 403 1.30 1.92 -11.82
CA GLU A 403 1.41 0.68 -11.04
C GLU A 403 0.45 -0.43 -11.52
N PHE A 404 -0.49 -0.13 -12.42
CA PHE A 404 -1.34 -1.11 -13.11
C PHE A 404 -0.80 -1.51 -14.49
N VAL A 405 0.34 -0.97 -14.90
CA VAL A 405 1.04 -1.38 -16.13
C VAL A 405 2.04 -2.46 -15.75
N ALA A 406 1.75 -3.73 -16.08
CA ALA A 406 2.69 -4.81 -15.79
C ALA A 406 3.98 -4.62 -16.60
N ASP A 407 5.14 -4.97 -16.03
CA ASP A 407 6.42 -4.89 -16.74
C ASP A 407 6.44 -5.71 -18.04
N SER A 408 5.72 -6.84 -18.07
CA SER A 408 5.53 -7.65 -19.26
C SER A 408 4.76 -6.91 -20.35
N ASP A 409 3.68 -6.20 -19.97
CA ASP A 409 2.83 -5.44 -20.90
C ASP A 409 3.60 -4.24 -21.44
N ARG A 410 4.40 -3.59 -20.59
CA ARG A 410 5.33 -2.53 -21.00
C ARG A 410 6.33 -3.02 -22.05
N ARG A 411 7.00 -4.16 -21.80
CA ARG A 411 7.93 -4.79 -22.77
C ARG A 411 7.25 -5.15 -24.08
N GLN A 412 6.04 -5.69 -24.02
CA GLN A 412 5.25 -6.07 -25.19
C GLN A 412 4.88 -4.83 -26.02
N LEU A 413 4.46 -3.75 -25.36
CA LEU A 413 4.16 -2.47 -26.00
C LEU A 413 5.41 -1.86 -26.66
N ASP A 414 6.55 -1.83 -25.96
CA ASP A 414 7.83 -1.37 -26.53
C ASP A 414 8.22 -2.14 -27.80
N SER A 415 8.11 -3.47 -27.74
CA SER A 415 8.40 -4.35 -28.86
C SER A 415 7.47 -4.12 -30.05
N ALA A 416 6.19 -3.86 -29.79
CA ALA A 416 5.22 -3.54 -30.84
C ALA A 416 5.52 -2.20 -31.52
N LEU A 417 5.81 -1.17 -30.73
CA LEU A 417 6.14 0.16 -31.25
C LEU A 417 7.42 0.16 -32.08
N ALA A 418 8.40 -0.67 -31.73
CA ALA A 418 9.60 -0.85 -32.53
C ALA A 418 9.32 -1.45 -33.92
N ARG A 419 8.31 -2.35 -34.05
CA ARG A 419 7.93 -2.98 -35.32
C ARG A 419 7.02 -2.12 -36.18
N LEU A 420 6.15 -1.33 -35.56
CA LEU A 420 5.15 -0.52 -36.26
C LEU A 420 5.73 0.70 -36.99
N ALA A 421 7.07 0.86 -37.00
CA ALA A 421 7.86 1.86 -37.73
C ALA A 421 7.15 3.23 -37.90
N PRO A 422 7.38 4.21 -37.02
CA PRO A 422 6.72 5.51 -37.15
C PRO A 422 7.15 6.23 -38.43
N ALA A 423 6.22 6.99 -39.02
CA ALA A 423 6.52 7.82 -40.19
C ALA A 423 7.36 9.07 -39.84
N VAL A 424 7.48 9.45 -38.55
CA VAL A 424 8.15 10.67 -38.12
C VAL A 424 9.30 10.38 -37.17
N THR A 425 10.50 10.71 -37.65
CA THR A 425 11.75 10.66 -36.90
C THR A 425 12.36 12.06 -36.87
N GLU A 426 12.72 12.52 -35.67
CA GLU A 426 13.45 13.76 -35.43
C GLU A 426 14.93 13.44 -35.24
N ARG A 427 15.82 14.25 -35.84
CA ARG A 427 17.27 14.19 -35.58
C ARG A 427 17.70 15.42 -34.80
N LEU A 428 18.35 15.19 -33.66
CA LEU A 428 18.89 16.24 -32.81
C LEU A 428 20.42 16.13 -32.77
N SER A 429 21.11 17.11 -33.34
CA SER A 429 22.56 17.24 -33.25
C SER A 429 22.97 18.12 -32.07
N VAL A 430 23.94 17.63 -31.29
CA VAL A 430 24.49 18.32 -30.11
C VAL A 430 26.02 18.35 -30.23
N PRO A 431 26.66 19.53 -30.19
CA PRO A 431 28.11 19.62 -30.21
C PRO A 431 28.72 19.05 -28.91
N CYS A 432 29.88 18.42 -29.04
CA CYS A 432 30.51 17.65 -27.97
C CYS A 432 31.98 17.98 -27.77
N ARG A 433 32.41 17.91 -26.51
CA ARG A 433 33.80 17.77 -26.12
C ARG A 433 34.08 16.30 -25.80
N ILE A 434 35.05 15.71 -26.47
CA ILE A 434 35.41 14.29 -26.39
C ILE A 434 36.85 14.15 -25.89
N ASP A 435 37.01 13.91 -24.58
CA ASP A 435 38.33 13.65 -24.01
C ASP A 435 38.76 12.20 -24.30
N SER A 436 39.84 12.07 -25.06
CA SER A 436 40.44 10.79 -25.51
C SER A 436 41.83 10.53 -24.89
N LYS A 437 42.22 11.24 -23.83
CA LYS A 437 43.52 11.06 -23.16
C LYS A 437 43.75 9.66 -22.61
N VAL A 438 42.69 8.92 -22.31
CA VAL A 438 42.76 7.53 -21.85
C VAL A 438 42.50 6.60 -23.02
N ALA A 439 43.49 5.79 -23.41
CA ALA A 439 43.40 4.96 -24.62
C ALA A 439 42.22 3.96 -24.60
N SER A 440 41.83 3.47 -23.41
CA SER A 440 40.72 2.53 -23.23
C SER A 440 39.34 3.20 -23.13
N ARG A 441 39.25 4.54 -23.15
CA ARG A 441 37.99 5.24 -22.86
C ARG A 441 37.90 6.64 -23.45
N TRP A 442 36.77 6.96 -24.07
CA TRP A 442 36.39 8.35 -24.36
C TRP A 442 35.46 8.89 -23.29
N SER A 443 35.70 10.12 -22.84
CA SER A 443 34.78 10.85 -21.95
C SER A 443 34.07 11.94 -22.73
N LEU A 444 32.74 11.91 -22.69
CA LEU A 444 31.88 12.76 -23.50
C LEU A 444 31.21 13.82 -22.63
N ARG A 445 31.21 15.06 -23.10
CA ARG A 445 30.32 16.10 -22.60
C ARG A 445 29.79 16.94 -23.75
N CYS A 446 28.50 16.78 -24.02
CA CYS A 446 27.79 17.46 -25.10
C CYS A 446 26.74 18.41 -24.54
N THR A 447 26.69 19.62 -25.05
CA THR A 447 25.75 20.66 -24.60
C THR A 447 25.26 21.47 -25.78
N ALA A 448 23.96 21.73 -25.85
CA ALA A 448 23.38 22.64 -26.84
C ALA A 448 22.56 23.75 -26.18
N ALA A 449 22.37 24.85 -26.89
CA ALA A 449 21.40 25.89 -26.53
C ALA A 449 20.01 25.25 -26.39
N GLY A 450 19.28 25.56 -25.31
CA GLY A 450 17.99 24.94 -25.00
C GLY A 450 18.03 23.85 -23.91
N GLY A 451 19.19 23.59 -23.30
CA GLY A 451 19.31 22.78 -22.08
C GLY A 451 19.60 21.29 -22.31
N SER A 452 19.90 20.87 -23.54
CA SER A 452 20.34 19.51 -23.83
C SER A 452 21.72 19.24 -23.23
N LEU A 453 21.85 18.11 -22.52
CA LEU A 453 23.10 17.64 -21.93
C LEU A 453 23.25 16.13 -22.10
N LEU A 454 24.38 15.71 -22.66
CA LEU A 454 24.80 14.31 -22.66
C LEU A 454 26.17 14.22 -22.00
N ALA A 455 26.28 13.40 -20.95
CA ALA A 455 27.53 13.21 -20.24
C ALA A 455 27.73 11.72 -19.93
N GLY A 456 28.88 11.19 -20.30
CA GLY A 456 29.13 9.75 -20.20
C GLY A 456 30.51 9.33 -20.67
N THR A 457 30.66 8.02 -20.80
CA THR A 457 31.92 7.40 -21.24
C THR A 457 31.65 6.30 -22.27
N LEU A 458 32.51 6.19 -23.27
CA LEU A 458 32.57 5.06 -24.18
C LEU A 458 33.80 4.20 -23.87
N SER A 459 33.61 2.89 -23.90
CA SER A 459 34.69 1.92 -23.85
C SER A 459 35.34 1.80 -25.23
N MET A 460 36.67 1.75 -25.26
CA MET A 460 37.45 1.61 -26.50
C MET A 460 38.11 0.23 -26.56
N GLN A 461 37.99 -0.44 -27.70
CA GLN A 461 38.66 -1.70 -28.00
C GLN A 461 39.30 -1.60 -29.38
N ALA A 462 40.62 -1.91 -29.47
CA ALA A 462 41.40 -1.79 -30.71
C ALA A 462 41.24 -0.41 -31.40
N GLY A 463 41.19 0.67 -30.61
CA GLY A 463 41.08 2.04 -31.12
C GLY A 463 39.68 2.44 -31.62
N LYS A 464 38.66 1.61 -31.41
CA LYS A 464 37.26 1.86 -31.80
C LYS A 464 36.32 1.80 -30.60
N PRO A 465 35.22 2.58 -30.57
CA PRO A 465 34.19 2.42 -29.54
C PRO A 465 33.56 1.02 -29.59
N SER A 466 33.42 0.36 -28.43
CA SER A 466 32.76 -0.95 -28.31
C SER A 466 31.44 -0.92 -27.54
N GLY A 467 31.12 0.22 -26.92
CA GLY A 467 29.93 0.43 -26.10
C GLY A 467 30.18 1.55 -25.10
N GLY A 468 29.28 1.75 -24.14
CA GLY A 468 29.48 2.77 -23.11
C GLY A 468 28.30 2.97 -22.19
N ARG A 469 28.34 4.07 -21.45
CA ARG A 469 27.25 4.49 -20.56
C ARG A 469 27.17 6.00 -20.47
N LEU A 470 25.97 6.56 -20.60
CA LEU A 470 25.70 7.94 -20.22
C LEU A 470 25.34 7.99 -18.73
N ALA A 471 26.12 8.73 -17.96
CA ALA A 471 25.77 9.05 -16.58
C ALA A 471 24.53 9.94 -16.54
N ARG A 472 24.39 10.85 -17.51
CA ARG A 472 23.25 11.77 -17.64
C ARG A 472 22.91 12.04 -19.11
N LEU A 473 21.62 12.01 -19.41
CA LEU A 473 21.02 12.46 -20.66
C LEU A 473 19.81 13.35 -20.32
N THR A 474 19.90 14.63 -20.65
CA THR A 474 18.82 15.61 -20.47
C THR A 474 18.47 16.19 -21.82
N LEU A 475 17.18 16.24 -22.14
CA LEU A 475 16.64 16.89 -23.34
C LEU A 475 15.52 17.87 -22.93
N PRO A 476 15.12 18.80 -23.80
CA PRO A 476 13.97 19.66 -23.56
C PRO A 476 12.68 18.87 -23.25
N ALA A 477 11.64 19.59 -22.80
CA ALA A 477 10.33 19.02 -22.44
C ALA A 477 10.37 17.95 -21.33
N GLY A 478 11.38 18.01 -20.45
CA GLY A 478 11.42 17.27 -19.18
C GLY A 478 12.14 15.93 -19.22
N THR A 479 12.78 15.56 -20.34
CA THR A 479 13.56 14.32 -20.43
C THR A 479 14.80 14.40 -19.54
N ALA A 480 14.92 13.46 -18.61
CA ALA A 480 16.04 13.34 -17.70
C ALA A 480 16.28 11.85 -17.38
N LEU A 481 17.27 11.28 -18.04
CA LEU A 481 17.70 9.89 -17.89
C LEU A 481 19.06 9.83 -17.21
N ASN A 482 19.25 8.84 -16.34
CA ASN A 482 20.53 8.55 -15.71
C ASN A 482 20.92 7.09 -15.98
N GLY A 483 22.23 6.85 -16.08
CA GLY A 483 22.77 5.51 -16.23
C GLY A 483 22.26 4.77 -17.48
N VAL A 484 22.22 5.46 -18.62
CA VAL A 484 21.82 4.91 -19.92
C VAL A 484 22.94 4.06 -20.47
N ASP A 485 22.72 2.77 -20.63
CA ASP A 485 23.68 1.85 -21.24
C ASP A 485 23.66 2.02 -22.77
N LEU A 486 24.85 1.99 -23.39
CA LEU A 486 25.04 2.18 -24.82
C LEU A 486 25.65 0.91 -25.41
N THR A 487 24.91 0.23 -26.28
CA THR A 487 25.39 -0.95 -27.01
C THR A 487 25.63 -0.64 -28.47
N LEU A 488 26.63 -1.27 -29.08
CA LEU A 488 26.97 -1.03 -30.46
C LEU A 488 25.85 -1.53 -31.39
N LEU A 489 25.37 -0.65 -32.29
CA LEU A 489 24.33 -0.99 -33.26
C LEU A 489 24.94 -1.46 -34.59
N ASP A 490 25.96 -0.74 -35.07
CA ASP A 490 26.64 -0.98 -36.35
C ASP A 490 28.17 -1.04 -36.17
N GLU A 491 28.92 -1.40 -37.21
CA GLU A 491 30.39 -1.40 -37.13
C GLU A 491 30.96 -0.03 -36.75
N ALA A 492 31.77 -0.02 -35.68
CA ALA A 492 32.45 1.18 -35.22
C ALA A 492 33.65 1.54 -36.12
N THR A 493 33.88 2.84 -36.25
CA THR A 493 35.05 3.43 -36.89
C THR A 493 35.96 4.07 -35.83
N PRO A 494 37.25 4.34 -36.14
CA PRO A 494 38.12 5.08 -35.22
C PRO A 494 37.62 6.51 -34.91
N SER A 495 36.75 7.07 -35.75
CA SER A 495 36.19 8.42 -35.59
C SER A 495 34.78 8.44 -35.00
N GLY A 496 34.12 7.30 -34.80
CA GLY A 496 32.74 7.29 -34.34
C GLY A 496 32.03 5.94 -34.36
N ALA A 497 30.83 5.91 -33.79
CA ALA A 497 29.97 4.74 -33.72
C ALA A 497 28.48 5.13 -33.61
N THR A 498 27.60 4.25 -34.04
CA THR A 498 26.16 4.32 -33.77
C THR A 498 25.80 3.36 -32.64
N LEU A 499 25.14 3.87 -31.60
CA LEU A 499 24.87 3.13 -30.38
C LEU A 499 23.37 3.09 -30.10
N LEU A 500 22.87 1.96 -29.60
CA LEU A 500 21.52 1.79 -29.09
C LEU A 500 21.48 2.17 -27.60
N PRO A 501 20.69 3.18 -27.21
CA PRO A 501 20.56 3.56 -25.80
C PRO A 501 19.49 2.72 -25.09
N GLN A 502 19.84 2.20 -23.91
CA GLN A 502 18.95 1.41 -23.07
C GLN A 502 18.97 1.86 -21.60
N VAL A 503 17.84 1.70 -20.91
CA VAL A 503 17.71 1.93 -19.47
C VAL A 503 17.07 0.69 -18.86
N GLY A 504 17.80 0.00 -17.98
CA GLY A 504 17.31 -1.24 -17.34
C GLY A 504 16.97 -2.33 -18.36
N GLY A 505 17.73 -2.42 -19.46
CA GLY A 505 17.51 -3.40 -20.54
C GLY A 505 16.34 -3.07 -21.48
N LEU A 506 15.69 -1.92 -21.34
CA LEU A 506 14.63 -1.44 -22.24
C LEU A 506 15.13 -0.28 -23.10
N PRO A 507 14.55 -0.06 -24.30
CA PRO A 507 14.87 1.11 -25.11
C PRO A 507 14.71 2.41 -24.30
N ALA A 508 15.71 3.30 -24.39
CA ALA A 508 15.60 4.61 -23.76
C ALA A 508 14.49 5.43 -24.42
N ARG A 509 13.67 6.12 -23.61
CA ARG A 509 12.57 6.96 -24.08
C ARG A 509 12.66 8.37 -23.53
N THR A 510 12.23 9.35 -24.33
CA THR A 510 12.03 10.73 -23.88
C THR A 510 10.89 10.81 -22.87
N ALA A 511 10.77 11.93 -22.15
CA ALA A 511 9.63 12.15 -21.25
C ALA A 511 8.28 12.09 -21.98
N ALA A 512 8.22 12.52 -23.25
CA ALA A 512 7.03 12.43 -24.09
C ALA A 512 6.66 10.99 -24.50
N GLY A 513 7.51 10.01 -24.16
CA GLY A 513 7.33 8.59 -24.48
C GLY A 513 7.91 8.19 -25.83
N SER A 514 8.58 9.09 -26.57
CA SER A 514 9.20 8.76 -27.87
C SER A 514 10.47 7.93 -27.67
N ALA A 515 10.68 6.91 -28.50
CA ALA A 515 11.90 6.10 -28.45
C ALA A 515 13.12 6.90 -28.91
N ILE A 516 14.21 6.81 -28.15
CA ILE A 516 15.53 7.27 -28.59
C ILE A 516 16.14 6.08 -29.34
N GLY A 517 16.01 6.09 -30.65
CA GLY A 517 16.31 4.95 -31.51
C GLY A 517 17.81 4.67 -31.63
N SER A 518 18.61 5.72 -31.73
CA SER A 518 20.07 5.62 -31.82
C SER A 518 20.75 6.89 -31.33
N ILE A 519 22.00 6.75 -30.92
CA ILE A 519 22.93 7.83 -30.61
C ILE A 519 24.17 7.63 -31.47
N GLY A 520 24.30 8.44 -32.52
CA GLY A 520 25.48 8.52 -33.36
C GLY A 520 26.51 9.45 -32.74
N ILE A 521 27.75 9.00 -32.58
CA ILE A 521 28.84 9.77 -32.02
C ILE A 521 29.92 9.91 -33.08
N ARG A 522 30.31 11.15 -33.41
CA ARG A 522 31.34 11.44 -34.40
C ARG A 522 32.34 12.44 -33.86
N ARG A 523 33.63 12.13 -34.01
CA ARG A 523 34.74 13.05 -33.73
C ARG A 523 35.14 13.77 -35.01
N ASN A 524 35.54 15.04 -34.89
CA ASN A 524 36.04 15.81 -36.01
C ASN A 524 37.38 15.26 -36.50
N ALA A 525 37.52 15.04 -37.80
CA ALA A 525 38.78 14.58 -38.39
C ALA A 525 39.86 15.67 -38.23
N GLY A 526 41.04 15.30 -37.73
CA GLY A 526 42.22 16.18 -37.67
C GLY A 526 42.52 16.84 -36.32
N GLY A 527 41.80 16.54 -35.24
CA GLY A 527 42.09 17.10 -33.90
C GLY A 527 41.86 18.61 -33.77
N GLY A 528 41.29 19.24 -34.80
CA GLY A 528 40.92 20.64 -34.81
C GLY A 528 39.72 20.88 -33.90
N VAL A 529 39.90 21.79 -32.95
CA VAL A 529 38.83 22.35 -32.14
C VAL A 529 37.90 23.14 -33.07
N GLY A 530 36.65 22.69 -33.21
CA GLY A 530 35.63 23.37 -33.99
C GLY A 530 35.14 24.67 -33.33
N VAL A 531 34.21 25.37 -33.98
CA VAL A 531 33.56 26.58 -33.45
C VAL A 531 33.05 26.28 -32.03
N ASP A 532 33.36 27.15 -31.06
CA ASP A 532 33.05 27.05 -29.62
C ASP A 532 33.80 26.00 -28.77
N GLY A 533 34.88 25.40 -29.27
CA GLY A 533 35.68 24.48 -28.46
C GLY A 533 35.25 23.00 -28.56
N ALA A 534 34.33 22.67 -29.47
CA ALA A 534 33.82 21.30 -29.67
C ALA A 534 34.71 20.52 -30.65
N ASP A 535 35.09 19.28 -30.31
CA ASP A 535 35.91 18.41 -31.14
C ASP A 535 35.14 17.16 -31.64
N GLY A 536 33.82 17.15 -31.45
CA GLY A 536 32.91 16.18 -32.04
C GLY A 536 31.44 16.61 -31.96
N GLU A 537 30.58 15.71 -32.38
CA GLU A 537 29.13 15.88 -32.46
C GLU A 537 28.46 14.56 -32.05
N VAL A 538 27.33 14.68 -31.34
CA VAL A 538 26.42 13.57 -31.10
C VAL A 538 25.08 13.86 -31.78
N THR A 539 24.59 12.90 -32.54
CA THR A 539 23.28 12.96 -33.18
C THR A 539 22.36 11.93 -32.52
N LEU A 540 21.24 12.38 -31.97
CA LEU A 540 20.18 11.52 -31.47
C LEU A 540 19.12 11.34 -32.55
N GLU A 541 18.69 10.11 -32.75
CA GLU A 541 17.51 9.79 -33.55
C GLU A 541 16.32 9.52 -32.63
N ILE A 542 15.30 10.38 -32.66
CA ILE A 542 14.11 10.27 -31.82
C ILE A 542 12.93 9.87 -32.70
N ARG A 543 12.32 8.73 -32.40
CA ARG A 543 11.16 8.20 -33.10
C ARG A 543 9.88 8.51 -32.32
N HIS A 544 8.96 9.27 -32.89
CA HIS A 544 7.72 9.68 -32.22
C HIS A 544 6.63 8.57 -32.22
N ASP A 545 7.02 7.36 -31.85
CA ASP A 545 6.19 6.14 -31.86
C ASP A 545 5.03 6.19 -30.86
N PHE A 546 5.14 6.91 -29.74
CA PHE A 546 4.03 7.05 -28.78
C PHE A 546 2.77 7.70 -29.37
N SER A 547 2.90 8.47 -30.46
CA SER A 547 1.73 9.00 -31.18
C SER A 547 0.79 7.90 -31.69
N VAL A 548 1.32 6.71 -32.02
CA VAL A 548 0.54 5.54 -32.44
C VAL A 548 -0.32 5.03 -31.28
N VAL A 549 0.24 4.97 -30.06
CA VAL A 549 -0.51 4.59 -28.84
C VAL A 549 -1.62 5.58 -28.57
N GLN A 550 -1.32 6.88 -28.66
CA GLN A 550 -2.31 7.93 -28.46
C GLN A 550 -3.47 7.83 -29.46
N GLN A 551 -3.19 7.59 -30.73
CA GLN A 551 -4.21 7.42 -31.77
C GLN A 551 -5.06 6.16 -31.53
N ALA A 552 -4.46 5.05 -31.12
CA ALA A 552 -5.19 3.84 -30.76
C ALA A 552 -6.16 4.09 -29.60
N ILE A 553 -5.70 4.76 -28.53
CA ILE A 553 -6.55 5.10 -27.38
C ILE A 553 -7.66 6.08 -27.77
N ASP A 554 -7.35 7.07 -28.62
CA ASP A 554 -8.36 8.01 -29.13
C ASP A 554 -9.46 7.28 -29.92
N ARG A 555 -9.11 6.25 -30.72
CA ARG A 555 -10.09 5.39 -31.40
C ARG A 555 -10.92 4.55 -30.42
N LEU A 556 -10.30 3.95 -29.41
CA LEU A 556 -11.03 3.21 -28.36
C LEU A 556 -12.03 4.10 -27.63
N ALA A 557 -11.63 5.34 -27.32
CA ALA A 557 -12.48 6.31 -26.62
C ALA A 557 -13.65 6.81 -27.48
N ALA A 558 -13.50 6.83 -28.81
CA ALA A 558 -14.57 7.13 -29.76
C ALA A 558 -15.41 5.90 -30.14
N GLY A 559 -14.96 4.70 -29.77
CA GLY A 559 -15.55 3.43 -30.13
C GLY A 559 -16.77 3.04 -29.30
N ARG A 560 -17.43 1.96 -29.71
CA ARG A 560 -18.67 1.45 -29.08
C ARG A 560 -18.46 0.92 -27.66
N ASP A 561 -17.24 0.48 -27.34
CA ASP A 561 -16.88 -0.11 -26.05
C ASP A 561 -16.33 0.92 -25.04
N ALA A 562 -16.29 2.21 -25.39
CA ALA A 562 -15.71 3.27 -24.56
C ALA A 562 -16.33 3.33 -23.15
N ALA A 563 -17.61 3.02 -23.00
CA ALA A 563 -18.28 2.97 -21.70
C ALA A 563 -17.76 1.86 -20.79
N ASN A 564 -17.34 0.72 -21.34
CA ASN A 564 -16.80 -0.40 -20.56
C ASN A 564 -15.31 -0.21 -20.26
N LEU A 565 -14.56 0.42 -21.16
CA LEU A 565 -13.13 0.68 -21.01
C LEU A 565 -12.83 1.92 -20.14
N PHE A 566 -13.62 2.98 -20.30
CA PHE A 566 -13.38 4.30 -19.71
C PHE A 566 -14.58 4.83 -18.89
N GLY A 567 -15.51 3.95 -18.50
CA GLY A 567 -16.59 4.26 -17.58
C GLY A 567 -16.15 4.48 -16.13
N PRO A 568 -17.06 4.90 -15.24
CA PRO A 568 -16.78 5.12 -13.81
C PRO A 568 -16.70 3.82 -13.00
N MET A 569 -16.08 2.78 -13.56
CA MET A 569 -15.83 1.47 -12.95
C MET A 569 -14.37 1.35 -12.49
N PRO A 570 -14.02 0.37 -11.62
CA PRO A 570 -12.63 0.08 -11.29
C PRO A 570 -11.76 -0.04 -12.55
N PHE A 571 -10.50 0.40 -12.47
CA PHE A 571 -9.55 0.41 -13.58
C PHE A 571 -9.49 -0.98 -14.28
N PRO A 572 -10.04 -1.12 -15.50
CA PRO A 572 -10.24 -2.43 -16.11
C PRO A 572 -8.98 -2.86 -16.86
N ARG A 573 -7.89 -3.10 -16.12
CA ARG A 573 -6.53 -3.35 -16.64
C ARG A 573 -6.52 -4.32 -17.81
N GLU A 574 -6.94 -5.56 -17.59
CA GLU A 574 -6.89 -6.60 -18.61
C GLU A 574 -7.64 -6.23 -19.88
N ARG A 575 -8.84 -5.65 -19.75
CA ARG A 575 -9.65 -5.21 -20.90
C ARG A 575 -8.99 -4.05 -21.65
N LEU A 576 -8.41 -3.09 -20.94
CA LEU A 576 -7.70 -1.96 -21.54
C LEU A 576 -6.48 -2.42 -22.34
N PHE A 577 -5.66 -3.30 -21.79
CA PHE A 577 -4.48 -3.83 -22.49
C PHE A 577 -4.87 -4.72 -23.66
N ALA A 578 -5.87 -5.60 -23.49
CA ALA A 578 -6.37 -6.42 -24.59
C ALA A 578 -6.91 -5.57 -25.75
N ALA A 579 -7.71 -4.53 -25.45
CA ALA A 579 -8.24 -3.62 -26.45
C ALA A 579 -7.13 -2.79 -27.13
N LEU A 580 -6.17 -2.27 -26.36
CA LEU A 580 -5.03 -1.52 -26.91
C LEU A 580 -4.18 -2.39 -27.83
N PHE A 581 -3.83 -3.61 -27.41
CA PHE A 581 -3.03 -4.51 -28.23
C PHE A 581 -3.76 -4.94 -29.50
N ALA A 582 -5.07 -5.17 -29.44
CA ALA A 582 -5.88 -5.43 -30.63
C ALA A 582 -5.86 -4.24 -31.61
N GLU A 583 -6.01 -3.00 -31.12
CA GLU A 583 -5.90 -1.77 -31.93
C GLU A 583 -4.52 -1.56 -32.56
N LEU A 584 -3.47 -2.10 -31.94
CA LEU A 584 -2.10 -2.08 -32.46
C LEU A 584 -1.80 -3.27 -33.39
N GLY A 585 -2.81 -4.10 -33.72
CA GLY A 585 -2.66 -5.26 -34.60
C GLY A 585 -1.86 -6.40 -33.98
N MET A 586 -1.78 -6.47 -32.65
CA MET A 586 -1.03 -7.50 -31.94
C MET A 586 -1.89 -8.75 -31.73
N PRO A 587 -1.27 -9.95 -31.73
CA PRO A 587 -2.01 -11.17 -31.45
C PRO A 587 -2.56 -11.16 -30.03
N ALA A 588 -3.80 -11.66 -29.88
CA ALA A 588 -4.40 -11.84 -28.57
C ALA A 588 -3.53 -12.80 -27.74
N THR A 589 -3.19 -12.37 -26.53
CA THR A 589 -2.55 -13.24 -25.54
C THR A 589 -3.66 -13.90 -24.75
N PRO A 590 -3.73 -15.25 -24.66
CA PRO A 590 -4.72 -15.91 -23.83
C PRO A 590 -4.62 -15.38 -22.40
N ALA A 591 -5.74 -14.93 -21.83
CA ALA A 591 -5.78 -14.53 -20.43
C ALA A 591 -5.40 -15.73 -19.55
N CYS A 592 -4.56 -15.51 -18.53
CA CYS A 592 -4.39 -16.53 -17.50
C CYS A 592 -5.75 -16.88 -16.91
N CYS A 593 -5.85 -18.11 -16.43
CA CYS A 593 -6.77 -18.39 -15.33
C CYS A 593 -8.25 -18.24 -15.67
N ALA A 594 -8.63 -18.40 -16.95
CA ALA A 594 -10.03 -18.42 -17.41
C ALA A 594 -10.91 -19.46 -16.67
N ALA A 595 -10.29 -20.47 -16.04
CA ALA A 595 -10.98 -21.39 -15.14
C ALA A 595 -11.71 -20.65 -13.98
N ALA A 596 -11.17 -19.53 -13.51
CA ALA A 596 -11.71 -18.77 -12.37
C ALA A 596 -13.13 -18.23 -12.62
N GLU A 597 -13.50 -17.97 -13.87
CA GLU A 597 -14.85 -17.56 -14.26
C GLU A 597 -15.89 -18.65 -13.99
N HIS A 598 -15.46 -19.91 -13.90
CA HIS A 598 -16.31 -21.08 -13.71
C HIS A 598 -16.30 -21.57 -12.25
N LEU A 599 -15.70 -20.80 -11.32
CA LEU A 599 -15.72 -21.12 -9.90
C LEU A 599 -17.12 -20.90 -9.31
N PRO A 600 -17.55 -21.72 -8.33
CA PRO A 600 -18.78 -21.48 -7.60
C PRO A 600 -18.75 -20.12 -6.89
N PRO A 601 -19.91 -19.50 -6.60
CA PRO A 601 -19.98 -18.22 -5.90
C PRO A 601 -19.13 -18.19 -4.64
N ALA A 602 -18.51 -17.05 -4.35
CA ALA A 602 -17.75 -16.85 -3.12
C ALA A 602 -18.68 -17.02 -1.90
N GLN A 603 -18.16 -17.60 -0.81
CA GLN A 603 -18.92 -17.90 0.40
C GLN A 603 -18.15 -17.49 1.65
N LEU A 604 -18.90 -17.07 2.67
CA LEU A 604 -18.44 -16.99 4.05
C LEU A 604 -18.67 -18.34 4.72
N GLU A 605 -17.85 -18.69 5.71
CA GLU A 605 -18.08 -19.91 6.50
C GLU A 605 -19.28 -19.76 7.46
N VAL A 606 -19.50 -18.55 7.98
CA VAL A 606 -20.65 -18.19 8.81
C VAL A 606 -21.23 -16.88 8.27
N ALA A 607 -22.56 -16.74 8.31
CA ALA A 607 -23.22 -15.50 7.96
C ALA A 607 -22.70 -14.35 8.83
N ALA A 608 -22.28 -13.25 8.21
CA ALA A 608 -21.78 -12.10 8.92
C ALA A 608 -22.90 -11.36 9.66
N VAL A 609 -22.60 -10.89 10.88
CA VAL A 609 -23.49 -10.04 11.66
C VAL A 609 -23.10 -8.59 11.43
N ALA A 610 -24.06 -7.75 11.07
CA ALA A 610 -23.83 -6.33 10.90
C ALA A 610 -23.58 -5.64 12.27
N PRO A 611 -22.62 -4.70 12.36
CA PRO A 611 -22.40 -3.91 13.57
C PRO A 611 -23.68 -3.26 14.11
N GLY A 612 -23.86 -3.25 15.43
CA GLY A 612 -24.99 -2.61 16.10
C GLY A 612 -26.30 -3.40 16.05
N GLN A 613 -26.36 -4.53 15.34
CA GLN A 613 -27.56 -5.35 15.27
C GLN A 613 -27.64 -6.38 16.40
N THR A 614 -28.87 -6.67 16.83
CA THR A 614 -29.17 -7.81 17.71
C THR A 614 -29.80 -8.91 16.87
N PRO A 615 -29.21 -10.11 16.75
CA PRO A 615 -29.87 -11.23 16.09
C PRO A 615 -31.17 -11.59 16.80
N SER A 616 -32.23 -11.86 16.05
CA SER A 616 -33.60 -12.09 16.55
C SER A 616 -33.78 -13.35 17.44
N SER A 617 -32.73 -14.14 17.69
CA SER A 617 -32.81 -15.47 18.32
C SER A 617 -32.20 -15.58 19.74
N ALA A 618 -31.74 -14.50 20.36
CA ALA A 618 -31.19 -14.57 21.72
C ALA A 618 -32.30 -14.44 22.78
N GLY A 619 -32.79 -15.56 23.31
CA GLY A 619 -33.78 -15.58 24.40
C GLY A 619 -33.25 -14.99 25.71
N ASP A 620 -31.98 -15.23 26.03
CA ASP A 620 -31.33 -14.75 27.26
C ASP A 620 -31.01 -13.24 27.18
N PRO A 621 -31.56 -12.41 28.10
CA PRO A 621 -31.25 -10.97 28.20
C PRO A 621 -29.76 -10.66 28.31
N LEU A 622 -28.98 -11.53 28.97
CA LEU A 622 -27.55 -11.34 29.17
C LEU A 622 -26.80 -11.51 27.85
N LEU A 623 -27.10 -12.57 27.10
CA LEU A 623 -26.52 -12.80 25.77
C LEU A 623 -26.87 -11.68 24.79
N ARG A 624 -28.11 -11.16 24.86
CA ARG A 624 -28.54 -10.02 24.05
C ARG A 624 -27.69 -8.77 24.24
N SER A 625 -27.13 -8.55 25.44
CA SER A 625 -26.34 -7.34 25.72
C SER A 625 -24.98 -7.30 25.00
N PHE A 626 -24.34 -8.46 24.75
CA PHE A 626 -23.05 -8.54 24.07
C PHE A 626 -23.15 -8.43 22.54
N GLN A 627 -24.28 -8.87 21.97
CA GLN A 627 -24.45 -9.02 20.52
C GLN A 627 -24.15 -7.74 19.71
N PRO A 628 -24.74 -6.56 20.03
CA PRO A 628 -24.60 -5.38 19.16
C PRO A 628 -23.15 -4.92 18.95
N TYR A 629 -22.28 -5.15 19.94
CA TYR A 629 -20.91 -4.63 19.95
C TYR A 629 -19.85 -5.71 19.69
N CYS A 630 -20.15 -6.97 19.98
CA CYS A 630 -19.17 -8.05 19.90
C CYS A 630 -19.41 -9.00 18.71
N ALA A 631 -20.66 -9.21 18.27
CA ALA A 631 -21.00 -10.27 17.32
C ALA A 631 -20.37 -10.10 15.94
N ALA A 632 -20.27 -8.86 15.46
CA ALA A 632 -19.66 -8.53 14.16
C ALA A 632 -18.22 -9.08 14.02
N CYS A 633 -17.52 -9.33 15.14
CA CYS A 633 -16.19 -9.91 15.15
C CYS A 633 -16.09 -11.28 15.85
N HIS A 634 -16.90 -11.53 16.88
CA HIS A 634 -16.77 -12.71 17.76
C HIS A 634 -17.83 -13.78 17.53
N GLN A 635 -18.76 -13.58 16.58
CA GLN A 635 -19.62 -14.63 16.04
C GLN A 635 -19.05 -15.13 14.72
N THR A 636 -18.09 -16.04 14.82
CA THR A 636 -17.29 -16.55 13.69
C THR A 636 -16.99 -18.04 13.87
N ALA A 637 -16.67 -18.75 12.78
CA ALA A 637 -16.16 -20.12 12.85
C ALA A 637 -14.65 -20.19 13.17
N GLU A 638 -13.97 -19.04 13.23
CA GLU A 638 -12.54 -18.97 13.53
C GLU A 638 -12.24 -19.03 15.03
N THR A 639 -11.09 -19.61 15.39
CA THR A 639 -10.56 -19.58 16.76
C THR A 639 -9.97 -18.21 17.11
N PHE A 640 -9.58 -17.43 16.10
CA PHE A 640 -8.98 -16.10 16.25
C PHE A 640 -9.61 -15.10 15.26
N PRO A 641 -10.27 -14.02 15.74
CA PRO A 641 -10.54 -13.68 17.14
C PRO A 641 -11.38 -14.78 17.84
N PRO A 642 -11.34 -14.87 19.18
CA PRO A 642 -12.05 -15.94 19.89
C PRO A 642 -13.55 -15.88 19.63
N ASN A 643 -14.13 -16.98 19.17
CA ASN A 643 -15.54 -17.09 18.78
C ASN A 643 -16.48 -17.39 19.96
N PHE A 644 -16.37 -16.61 21.04
CA PHE A 644 -17.19 -16.81 22.24
C PHE A 644 -18.68 -16.48 22.05
N LEU A 645 -19.11 -15.97 20.88
CA LEU A 645 -20.51 -15.75 20.52
C LEU A 645 -21.07 -16.76 19.50
N GLN A 646 -20.28 -17.78 19.12
CA GLN A 646 -20.72 -18.82 18.21
C GLN A 646 -21.28 -20.03 18.98
N GLY A 647 -22.41 -20.59 18.53
CA GLY A 647 -23.01 -21.81 19.09
C GLY A 647 -24.43 -21.59 19.64
N SER A 648 -24.93 -22.59 20.36
CA SER A 648 -26.19 -22.52 21.10
C SER A 648 -26.10 -21.52 22.27
N PRO A 649 -27.23 -21.00 22.79
CA PRO A 649 -27.22 -20.06 23.92
C PRO A 649 -26.43 -20.56 25.14
N ALA A 650 -26.54 -21.84 25.49
CA ALA A 650 -25.82 -22.43 26.61
C ALA A 650 -24.30 -22.48 26.37
N GLU A 651 -23.87 -22.82 25.14
CA GLU A 651 -22.45 -22.79 24.78
C GLU A 651 -21.88 -21.38 24.81
N VAL A 652 -22.66 -20.39 24.34
CA VAL A 652 -22.26 -18.98 24.38
C VAL A 652 -22.11 -18.48 25.82
N ASP A 653 -23.07 -18.76 26.72
CA ASP A 653 -22.94 -18.39 28.14
C ASP A 653 -21.68 -19.02 28.77
N ALA A 654 -21.46 -20.31 28.54
CA ALA A 654 -20.26 -21.01 29.03
C ALA A 654 -18.96 -20.39 28.50
N ARG A 655 -18.88 -20.06 27.20
CA ARG A 655 -17.70 -19.43 26.59
C ARG A 655 -17.48 -18.01 27.09
N LEU A 656 -18.53 -17.21 27.27
CA LEU A 656 -18.43 -15.86 27.83
C LEU A 656 -17.86 -15.89 29.26
N ARG A 657 -18.37 -16.78 30.13
CA ARG A 657 -17.85 -16.99 31.49
C ARG A 657 -16.41 -17.46 31.47
N HIS A 658 -16.07 -18.42 30.59
CA HIS A 658 -14.70 -18.90 30.44
C HIS A 658 -13.74 -17.77 30.01
N CYS A 659 -14.15 -16.93 29.06
CA CYS A 659 -13.38 -15.79 28.53
C CYS A 659 -13.36 -14.56 29.45
N ALA A 660 -14.08 -14.59 30.58
CA ALA A 660 -14.28 -13.44 31.47
C ALA A 660 -12.99 -12.66 31.84
N PRO A 661 -11.83 -13.28 32.16
CA PRO A 661 -10.62 -12.52 32.49
C PRO A 661 -10.16 -11.62 31.33
N ARG A 662 -10.21 -12.12 30.10
CA ARG A 662 -9.81 -11.37 28.90
C ARG A 662 -10.85 -10.31 28.52
N LEU A 663 -12.14 -10.62 28.65
CA LEU A 663 -13.23 -9.65 28.44
C LEU A 663 -13.13 -8.47 29.42
N TYR A 664 -12.90 -8.77 30.71
CA TYR A 664 -12.75 -7.76 31.75
C TYR A 664 -11.65 -6.77 31.40
N VAL A 665 -10.45 -7.26 31.08
CA VAL A 665 -9.32 -6.41 30.69
C VAL A 665 -9.70 -5.54 29.49
N ARG A 666 -10.22 -6.13 28.41
CA ARG A 666 -10.55 -5.40 27.17
C ARG A 666 -11.63 -4.33 27.37
N LEU A 667 -12.64 -4.58 28.20
CA LEU A 667 -13.71 -3.61 28.51
C LEU A 667 -13.20 -2.49 29.44
N ALA A 668 -12.41 -2.83 30.46
CA ALA A 668 -11.88 -1.88 31.43
C ALA A 668 -10.80 -0.94 30.83
N MET A 669 -10.11 -1.35 29.77
CA MET A 669 -9.14 -0.49 29.06
C MET A 669 -9.75 0.79 28.47
N ALA A 670 -11.08 0.87 28.32
CA ALA A 670 -11.76 2.10 27.91
C ALA A 670 -11.63 3.22 28.97
N ASP A 671 -11.47 2.87 30.25
CA ASP A 671 -11.30 3.82 31.35
C ASP A 671 -9.84 4.24 31.58
N VAL A 672 -8.90 3.48 31.01
CA VAL A 672 -7.46 3.72 31.14
C VAL A 672 -7.01 4.74 30.08
N PRO A 673 -6.26 5.80 30.47
CA PRO A 673 -5.70 6.76 29.52
C PRO A 673 -4.84 6.07 28.45
N PRO A 674 -4.90 6.49 27.16
CA PRO A 674 -4.20 5.81 26.08
C PRO A 674 -2.72 5.48 26.33
N ALA A 675 -1.98 6.40 26.95
CA ALA A 675 -0.55 6.22 27.26
C ALA A 675 -0.25 5.14 28.32
N GLN A 676 -1.23 4.77 29.13
CA GLN A 676 -1.11 3.81 30.24
C GLN A 676 -1.76 2.45 29.92
N ARG A 677 -2.40 2.31 28.76
CA ARG A 677 -3.08 1.07 28.38
C ARG A 677 -2.08 -0.07 28.21
N ALA A 678 -2.30 -1.17 28.91
CA ALA A 678 -1.59 -2.42 28.68
C ALA A 678 -2.07 -3.11 27.39
N LYS A 679 -3.35 -2.95 27.04
CA LYS A 679 -3.98 -3.52 25.83
C LYS A 679 -5.01 -2.55 25.23
N THR A 680 -5.35 -2.70 23.95
CA THR A 680 -6.40 -1.87 23.31
C THR A 680 -7.80 -2.18 23.88
N PRO A 681 -8.70 -1.19 23.99
CA PRO A 681 -10.07 -1.42 24.43
C PRO A 681 -10.86 -2.19 23.36
N MET A 682 -11.98 -2.80 23.77
CA MET A 682 -12.95 -3.41 22.87
C MET A 682 -14.34 -2.76 23.00
N PRO A 683 -15.07 -2.55 21.88
CA PRO A 683 -14.61 -2.72 20.49
C PRO A 683 -13.41 -1.81 20.15
N PRO A 684 -12.59 -2.12 19.13
CA PRO A 684 -11.48 -1.28 18.73
C PRO A 684 -11.97 0.13 18.38
N GLU A 685 -11.22 1.15 18.78
CA GLU A 685 -11.66 2.55 18.62
C GLU A 685 -11.93 2.92 17.14
N SER A 686 -11.20 2.33 16.20
CA SER A 686 -11.41 2.51 14.75
C SER A 686 -12.76 1.97 14.25
N MET A 687 -13.38 1.04 14.98
CA MET A 687 -14.65 0.41 14.63
C MET A 687 -15.85 1.01 15.37
N LEU A 688 -15.63 1.82 16.43
CA LEU A 688 -16.71 2.47 17.18
C LEU A 688 -17.72 3.24 16.30
N PRO A 689 -17.30 3.94 15.23
CA PRO A 689 -18.26 4.60 14.34
C PRO A 689 -19.24 3.64 13.65
N ALA A 690 -18.86 2.37 13.41
CA ALA A 690 -19.74 1.35 12.84
C ALA A 690 -20.89 0.99 13.79
N PHE A 691 -20.71 1.24 15.08
CA PHE A 691 -21.71 1.05 16.14
C PHE A 691 -22.41 2.36 16.53
N ALA A 692 -22.33 3.39 15.68
CA ALA A 692 -22.84 4.74 15.95
C ALA A 692 -22.31 5.31 17.29
N SER A 693 -21.02 5.09 17.56
CA SER A 693 -20.36 5.50 18.80
C SER A 693 -18.97 6.09 18.50
N ASP A 694 -18.31 6.55 19.56
CA ASP A 694 -16.92 7.00 19.56
C ASP A 694 -16.25 6.62 20.88
N ALA A 695 -14.94 6.87 21.02
CA ALA A 695 -14.19 6.46 22.21
C ALA A 695 -14.74 7.08 23.52
N GLN A 696 -15.20 8.33 23.46
CA GLN A 696 -15.74 9.04 24.63
C GLN A 696 -17.14 8.54 24.98
N ALA A 697 -18.01 8.41 23.98
CA ALA A 697 -19.36 7.86 24.14
C ALA A 697 -19.33 6.40 24.62
N TRP A 698 -18.40 5.59 24.11
CA TRP A 698 -18.22 4.22 24.59
C TRP A 698 -17.73 4.18 26.04
N ARG A 699 -16.83 5.09 26.43
CA ARG A 699 -16.33 5.24 27.80
C ARG A 699 -17.39 5.73 28.81
N SER A 700 -18.38 6.51 28.39
CA SER A 700 -19.50 6.88 29.27
C SER A 700 -20.74 5.99 29.10
N SER A 701 -20.69 4.99 28.22
CA SER A 701 -21.84 4.16 27.88
C SER A 701 -22.38 3.35 29.06
N PRO A 702 -23.69 3.45 29.38
CA PRO A 702 -24.32 2.57 30.36
C PRO A 702 -24.30 1.11 29.91
N VAL A 703 -24.29 0.84 28.60
CA VAL A 703 -24.20 -0.53 28.07
C VAL A 703 -22.84 -1.14 28.39
N ARG A 704 -21.73 -0.41 28.14
CA ARG A 704 -20.39 -0.89 28.51
C ARG A 704 -20.29 -1.13 30.02
N ALA A 705 -20.82 -0.21 30.82
CA ALA A 705 -20.81 -0.34 32.27
C ALA A 705 -21.54 -1.62 32.73
N ALA A 706 -22.69 -1.94 32.13
CA ALA A 706 -23.43 -3.17 32.39
C ALA A 706 -22.65 -4.44 31.98
N LEU A 707 -22.02 -4.44 30.80
CA LEU A 707 -21.16 -5.54 30.35
C LEU A 707 -19.98 -5.77 31.32
N LEU A 708 -19.31 -4.70 31.73
CA LEU A 708 -18.18 -4.77 32.67
C LEU A 708 -18.64 -5.26 34.05
N ALA A 709 -19.79 -4.79 34.55
CA ALA A 709 -20.38 -5.24 35.81
C ALA A 709 -20.71 -6.75 35.77
N GLN A 710 -21.25 -7.23 34.66
CA GLN A 710 -21.56 -8.65 34.48
C GLN A 710 -20.30 -9.51 34.51
N VAL A 711 -19.27 -9.12 33.77
CA VAL A 711 -17.99 -9.85 33.74
C VAL A 711 -17.32 -9.81 35.12
N THR A 712 -17.42 -8.69 35.83
CA THR A 712 -16.95 -8.54 37.22
C THR A 712 -17.65 -9.51 38.15
N GLN A 713 -18.97 -9.69 38.02
CA GLN A 713 -19.74 -10.63 38.83
C GLN A 713 -19.29 -12.07 38.58
N TRP A 714 -19.05 -12.47 37.33
CA TRP A 714 -18.54 -13.80 37.00
C TRP A 714 -17.18 -14.07 37.64
N LEU A 715 -16.25 -13.12 37.54
CA LEU A 715 -14.91 -13.27 38.13
C LEU A 715 -14.96 -13.28 39.67
N ARG A 716 -15.86 -12.51 40.28
CA ARG A 716 -16.06 -12.54 41.74
C ARG A 716 -16.66 -13.87 42.21
N ALA A 717 -17.62 -14.41 41.45
CA ALA A 717 -18.17 -15.72 41.76
C ALA A 717 -17.13 -16.84 41.65
N GLU A 718 -16.15 -16.71 40.74
CA GLU A 718 -15.07 -17.67 40.56
C GLU A 718 -13.97 -17.55 41.64
N THR A 719 -13.57 -16.33 41.99
CA THR A 719 -12.37 -16.08 42.83
C THR A 719 -12.67 -15.64 44.26
N GLY A 720 -13.93 -15.33 44.57
CA GLY A 720 -14.35 -14.71 45.84
C GLY A 720 -13.95 -13.23 45.98
N GLN A 721 -13.23 -12.66 45.02
CA GLN A 721 -12.72 -11.28 45.08
C GLN A 721 -13.12 -10.48 43.83
N SER A 722 -13.18 -9.16 43.96
CA SER A 722 -13.34 -8.30 42.79
C SER A 722 -12.07 -8.35 41.92
N PRO A 723 -12.19 -8.52 40.58
CA PRO A 723 -11.04 -8.48 39.68
C PRO A 723 -10.33 -7.12 39.75
N GLN A 724 -9.00 -7.15 39.70
CA GLN A 724 -8.15 -5.96 39.60
C GLN A 724 -7.26 -6.08 38.36
N LEU A 725 -7.16 -4.99 37.59
CA LEU A 725 -6.38 -4.95 36.35
C LEU A 725 -4.90 -5.31 36.58
N GLU A 726 -4.29 -4.74 37.62
CA GLU A 726 -2.88 -4.97 37.96
C GLU A 726 -2.59 -6.44 38.24
N THR A 727 -3.45 -7.08 39.04
CA THR A 727 -3.32 -8.50 39.38
C THR A 727 -3.50 -9.39 38.14
N LEU A 728 -4.53 -9.12 37.32
CA LEU A 728 -4.78 -9.89 36.09
C LEU A 728 -3.64 -9.76 35.07
N LEU A 729 -2.98 -8.60 35.02
CA LEU A 729 -1.96 -8.29 34.03
C LEU A 729 -0.53 -8.51 34.52
N ALA A 730 -0.33 -8.99 35.75
CA ALA A 730 0.99 -9.20 36.35
C ALA A 730 1.91 -10.09 35.49
N ALA A 731 1.35 -11.13 34.85
CA ALA A 731 2.07 -12.02 33.94
C ALA A 731 1.86 -11.69 32.44
N GLY A 732 1.22 -10.55 32.13
CA GLY A 732 0.84 -10.15 30.78
C GLY A 732 -0.51 -10.72 30.31
N TYR A 733 -1.11 -10.05 29.31
CA TYR A 733 -2.45 -10.38 28.82
C TYR A 733 -2.53 -11.79 28.18
N GLU A 734 -1.49 -12.20 27.46
CA GLU A 734 -1.43 -13.49 26.79
C GLU A 734 -1.30 -14.68 27.78
N ALA A 735 -0.90 -14.44 29.03
CA ALA A 735 -0.89 -15.43 30.11
C ALA A 735 -2.28 -15.65 30.75
N LEU A 736 -3.25 -14.76 30.50
CA LEU A 736 -4.63 -14.97 30.94
C LEU A 736 -5.23 -16.20 30.26
N ARG A 737 -6.10 -16.89 31.00
CA ARG A 737 -6.92 -18.01 30.49
C ARG A 737 -7.44 -17.70 29.07
N PRO A 738 -7.14 -18.55 28.06
CA PRO A 738 -7.69 -18.40 26.72
C PRO A 738 -9.21 -18.34 26.73
N CYS A 739 -9.80 -17.69 25.73
CA CYS A 739 -11.26 -17.56 25.65
C CYS A 739 -11.96 -18.83 25.16
N LEU A 740 -11.21 -19.72 24.54
CA LEU A 740 -11.69 -21.01 24.04
C LEU A 740 -10.83 -22.09 24.71
N PRO A 741 -11.43 -23.18 25.23
CA PRO A 741 -10.66 -24.30 25.76
C PRO A 741 -9.69 -24.85 24.71
N ALA A 742 -8.57 -25.42 25.15
CA ALA A 742 -7.75 -26.24 24.28
C ALA A 742 -8.58 -27.47 23.84
N HIS A 743 -8.59 -27.75 22.54
CA HIS A 743 -9.23 -28.95 21.99
C HIS A 743 -8.37 -30.18 22.20
#